data_AF-Q68VW5-F1
#
_entry.id   AF-Q68VW5-F1
#
_cell.length_a   1.000
_cell.length_b   1.000
_cell.length_c   1.000
_cell.angle_alpha   90.00
_cell.angle_beta   90.00
_cell.angle_gamma   90.00
#
_symmetry.space_group_name_H-M   'P 1'
#
loop_
_entity.id
_entity.type
_entity.pdbx_description
1 polymer ?
#
loop_
_entity_poly.entity_id
_entity_poly.type
_entity_poly.pdbx_seq_one_letter_code
_entity_poly.pdbx_strand_id
1 'polypeptide(L)'
;MFSDLRKFDKDIYNYNAPNFIPIACHYNENTLLTKDGKLLQIVKIHGINSEKISDNIQNLREMVRLAIKKHITDYDFAFWLHTIREKQNLDDTTPYKKLLPANIHTLWQRKNHWNDKFVNTLYISIIHDSAKIQIKNFSSLINSLSYKLITNFENTYLDSAFKKLENITNNILDDLNEFGAEKLGIIFENDNVFSNTLFLYNRIANLNDNDCLVPIIDLSNALGRSIYTISGDKIVVTDHAKNNKFVSLLSIKEYQETPSNTLDKFLQLPIELIITEIFYFVSKKQIISKLHGQDHILKITNDSILLNHKGINKFDEANVDFQFCNQQISIAVIEEDENKLAKAVAKASTELFKLGIIHVKEDINIEQIFWSQLPANFAFIRRISPLSVEHIASFTALHNTTLGNQYNPWGRAITLLRTEKGTPYFMNFHDKTNKGNTCIFGTEKTGKTVLLNFLISESTKYEPTIIYISNNNDSKIFIEAIEGKWLEPDKQIINPFLVDDTEQSQAFILEFLKLISGHYISPLSEIEISFLEKLKNKILSIEKEKRIFSNILKLANFKEEGGIQIFDKLKVFTEGQLYYGLFDGPSLNIKEGEVIGFNLYTLSDEPFSKQFYPMERKFLEQFNHNLKKHQSISAAVIYALSYNLSILGTKPKIFAADNFDQLYRPESYYDNINLIYNNLSENNGIFVSNFNFIYLKSYPKYTIKPWLDLINTKIILPSDVKIEDLDKILGLSELEIRKLSQLILSARMFLINKDNESIASELSIAALIGIVRILSSRQEEMDIYKKILQEHNGPPDNWINYLYNALNIY
;
A
#
# COMPACT_ATOMS: atom_id res chain seq x y z
N MET A 1 -17.41 -24.23 48.53
CA MET A 1 -16.60 -23.90 49.73
C MET A 1 -15.18 -23.50 49.28
N PHE A 2 -15.06 -22.51 48.37
CA PHE A 2 -13.80 -22.01 47.80
C PHE A 2 -13.92 -20.50 47.51
N SER A 3 -14.46 -19.73 48.47
CA SER A 3 -14.61 -18.27 48.31
C SER A 3 -13.53 -17.44 49.03
N ASP A 4 -12.74 -18.04 49.93
CA ASP A 4 -11.82 -17.29 50.81
C ASP A 4 -10.31 -17.51 50.56
N LEU A 5 -9.92 -18.09 49.42
CA LEU A 5 -8.50 -18.31 49.06
C LEU A 5 -8.09 -17.45 47.85
N ARG A 6 -7.96 -16.12 48.01
CA ARG A 6 -7.49 -15.22 46.91
C ARG A 6 -6.24 -14.39 47.20
N LYS A 7 -5.53 -14.64 48.30
CA LYS A 7 -4.27 -13.94 48.61
C LYS A 7 -3.03 -14.84 48.69
N PHE A 8 -3.18 -16.16 48.73
CA PHE A 8 -2.07 -17.10 48.90
C PHE A 8 -1.46 -17.66 47.61
N ASP A 9 -2.00 -17.32 46.42
CA ASP A 9 -1.67 -18.04 45.17
C ASP A 9 -0.85 -17.27 44.14
N LYS A 10 -0.32 -16.07 44.40
CA LYS A 10 0.52 -15.37 43.41
C LYS A 10 1.77 -16.18 43.03
N ASP A 11 2.45 -16.78 44.01
CA ASP A 11 3.70 -17.51 43.78
C ASP A 11 3.47 -18.92 43.21
N ILE A 12 2.35 -19.56 43.57
CA ILE A 12 1.96 -20.89 43.06
C ILE A 12 1.43 -20.80 41.62
N TYR A 13 0.70 -19.74 41.29
CA TYR A 13 0.15 -19.53 39.95
C TYR A 13 1.25 -19.36 38.90
N ASN A 14 2.25 -18.52 39.19
CA ASN A 14 3.36 -18.27 38.27
C ASN A 14 4.26 -19.50 38.10
N TYR A 15 4.47 -20.28 39.16
CA TYR A 15 5.19 -21.55 39.06
C TYR A 15 4.48 -22.56 38.15
N ASN A 16 3.14 -22.51 38.09
CA ASN A 16 2.33 -23.44 37.31
C ASN A 16 1.99 -22.97 35.88
N ALA A 17 2.36 -21.74 35.48
CA ALA A 17 2.07 -21.25 34.13
C ALA A 17 2.57 -22.19 33.01
N PRO A 18 3.76 -22.81 33.09
CA PRO A 18 4.18 -23.84 32.13
C PRO A 18 3.21 -25.04 32.04
N ASN A 19 2.54 -25.41 33.12
CA ASN A 19 1.56 -26.51 33.13
C ASN A 19 0.29 -26.17 32.35
N PHE A 20 0.00 -24.89 32.14
CA PHE A 20 -1.16 -24.42 31.38
C PHE A 20 -0.89 -24.30 29.87
N ILE A 21 0.38 -24.41 29.45
CA ILE A 21 0.78 -24.36 28.05
C ILE A 21 0.85 -25.79 27.49
N PRO A 22 0.09 -26.09 26.40
CA PRO A 22 -0.10 -27.47 25.94
C PRO A 22 1.07 -28.02 25.12
N ILE A 23 1.98 -27.16 24.63
CA ILE A 23 3.05 -27.56 23.73
C ILE A 23 4.20 -28.24 24.48
N ALA A 24 4.70 -29.35 23.92
CA ALA A 24 5.86 -30.07 24.40
C ALA A 24 7.13 -29.71 23.61
N CYS A 25 7.10 -29.90 22.29
CA CYS A 25 8.25 -29.68 21.42
C CYS A 25 7.85 -29.38 19.96
N HIS A 26 8.83 -29.03 19.14
CA HIS A 26 8.71 -29.09 17.69
C HIS A 26 8.76 -30.55 17.24
N TYR A 27 7.74 -31.02 16.51
CA TYR A 27 7.78 -32.31 15.82
C TYR A 27 8.70 -32.22 14.59
N ASN A 28 8.61 -31.10 13.86
CA ASN A 28 9.51 -30.71 12.79
C ASN A 28 9.52 -29.17 12.66
N GLU A 29 10.05 -28.64 11.55
CA GLU A 29 10.16 -27.20 11.31
C GLU A 29 8.81 -26.46 11.33
N ASN A 30 7.73 -27.08 10.87
CA ASN A 30 6.42 -26.42 10.73
C ASN A 30 5.32 -26.98 11.67
N THR A 31 5.61 -28.05 12.40
CA THR A 31 4.63 -28.78 13.21
C THR A 31 5.04 -28.81 14.67
N LEU A 32 4.10 -28.47 15.56
CA LEU A 32 4.27 -28.60 17.00
C LEU A 32 3.57 -29.87 17.51
N LEU A 33 4.18 -30.50 18.52
CA LEU A 33 3.63 -31.63 19.27
C LEU A 33 3.20 -31.15 20.66
N THR A 34 1.98 -31.49 21.05
CA THR A 34 1.45 -31.20 22.38
C THR A 34 1.81 -32.29 23.40
N LYS A 35 1.73 -31.95 24.69
CA LYS A 35 1.97 -32.87 25.82
C LYS A 35 1.00 -34.06 25.84
N ASP A 36 -0.17 -33.92 25.22
CA ASP A 36 -1.19 -34.95 25.10
C ASP A 36 -1.20 -35.64 23.71
N GLY A 37 -0.13 -35.47 22.91
CA GLY A 37 0.09 -36.24 21.69
C GLY A 37 -0.70 -35.78 20.46
N LYS A 38 -1.14 -34.51 20.44
CA LYS A 38 -1.77 -33.87 19.28
C LYS A 38 -0.71 -33.16 18.44
N LEU A 39 -0.95 -33.11 17.13
CA LEU A 39 -0.10 -32.36 16.20
C LEU A 39 -0.85 -31.12 15.74
N LEU A 40 -0.12 -30.01 15.58
CA LEU A 40 -0.70 -28.80 15.00
C LEU A 40 0.26 -28.07 14.07
N GLN A 41 -0.33 -27.45 13.05
CA GLN A 41 0.32 -26.57 12.10
C GLN A 41 -0.42 -25.23 12.07
N ILE A 42 0.28 -24.14 11.79
CA ILE A 42 -0.27 -22.78 11.85
C ILE A 42 -0.07 -22.10 10.51
N VAL A 43 -1.15 -21.57 9.95
CA VAL A 43 -1.15 -20.69 8.78
C VAL A 43 -1.37 -19.26 9.25
N LYS A 44 -0.60 -18.31 8.72
CA LYS A 44 -0.70 -16.87 8.98
C LYS A 44 -1.15 -16.15 7.70
N ILE A 45 -2.00 -15.15 7.85
CA ILE A 45 -2.45 -14.26 6.78
C ILE A 45 -2.30 -12.83 7.29
N HIS A 46 -1.43 -12.05 6.63
CA HIS A 46 -1.20 -10.65 6.98
C HIS A 46 -2.32 -9.77 6.43
N GLY A 47 -2.93 -8.93 7.27
CA GLY A 47 -4.01 -8.04 6.82
C GLY A 47 -3.54 -6.76 6.15
N ILE A 48 -2.29 -6.33 6.38
CA ILE A 48 -1.73 -5.10 5.79
C ILE A 48 -0.40 -5.35 5.05
N ASN A 49 0.38 -6.39 5.40
CA ASN A 49 1.80 -6.55 4.99
C ASN A 49 2.09 -7.64 3.96
N SER A 50 1.12 -8.40 3.44
CA SER A 50 1.42 -9.39 2.41
C SER A 50 1.54 -8.71 1.04
N GLU A 51 2.71 -8.88 0.40
CA GLU A 51 3.00 -8.39 -0.97
C GLU A 51 2.10 -9.00 -2.05
N LYS A 52 1.22 -9.95 -1.68
CA LYS A 52 0.52 -10.88 -2.58
C LYS A 52 -0.99 -10.71 -2.65
N ILE A 53 -1.58 -9.69 -2.01
CA ILE A 53 -3.04 -9.50 -2.01
C ILE A 53 -3.52 -9.23 -3.44
N SER A 54 -4.35 -10.13 -3.98
CA SER A 54 -4.93 -10.02 -5.32
C SER A 54 -6.09 -9.00 -5.38
N ASP A 55 -6.34 -8.46 -6.57
CA ASP A 55 -7.39 -7.45 -6.84
C ASP A 55 -8.83 -8.02 -6.74
N ASN A 56 -8.97 -9.32 -6.47
CA ASN A 56 -10.26 -9.99 -6.31
C ASN A 56 -10.83 -9.71 -4.91
N ILE A 57 -11.92 -8.96 -4.89
CA ILE A 57 -12.72 -8.58 -3.71
C ILE A 57 -13.51 -9.81 -3.19
N GLN A 58 -12.87 -10.97 -3.06
CA GLN A 58 -13.45 -12.10 -2.36
C GLN A 58 -13.30 -11.88 -0.86
N ASN A 59 -14.39 -12.08 -0.14
CA ASN A 59 -14.40 -11.91 1.30
C ASN A 59 -13.52 -13.00 1.93
N LEU A 60 -12.39 -12.62 2.54
CA LEU A 60 -11.47 -13.56 3.21
C LEU A 60 -12.24 -14.52 4.15
N ARG A 61 -13.26 -14.00 4.85
CA ARG A 61 -14.12 -14.79 5.72
C ARG A 61 -14.80 -15.95 5.00
N GLU A 62 -15.37 -15.69 3.83
CA GLU A 62 -16.03 -16.71 3.02
C GLU A 62 -15.02 -17.70 2.45
N MET A 63 -13.84 -17.22 2.05
CA MET A 63 -12.79 -18.09 1.53
C MET A 63 -12.22 -19.03 2.60
N VAL A 64 -12.01 -18.54 3.83
CA VAL A 64 -11.61 -19.39 4.97
C VAL A 64 -12.69 -20.44 5.25
N ARG A 65 -13.98 -20.06 5.27
CA ARG A 65 -15.10 -21.00 5.45
C ARG A 65 -15.11 -22.08 4.37
N LEU A 66 -14.98 -21.67 3.10
CA LEU A 66 -14.98 -22.59 1.97
C LEU A 66 -13.79 -23.53 1.99
N ALA A 67 -12.58 -23.03 2.25
CA ALA A 67 -11.36 -23.83 2.34
C ALA A 67 -11.48 -24.91 3.44
N ILE A 68 -11.93 -24.52 4.64
CA ILE A 68 -12.13 -25.45 5.76
C ILE A 68 -13.20 -26.50 5.41
N LYS A 69 -14.36 -26.08 4.87
CA LYS A 69 -15.46 -26.99 4.51
C LYS A 69 -15.09 -27.97 3.39
N LYS A 70 -14.27 -27.53 2.42
CA LYS A 70 -13.87 -28.33 1.26
C LYS A 70 -12.93 -29.48 1.62
N HIS A 71 -12.03 -29.28 2.59
CA HIS A 71 -10.94 -30.22 2.86
C HIS A 71 -11.12 -31.10 4.10
N ILE A 72 -12.05 -30.76 5.00
CA ILE A 72 -12.22 -31.51 6.26
C ILE A 72 -13.43 -32.43 6.15
N THR A 73 -13.17 -33.72 6.38
CA THR A 73 -14.16 -34.79 6.20
C THR A 73 -14.21 -35.76 7.39
N ASP A 74 -13.50 -35.47 8.49
CA ASP A 74 -13.51 -36.30 9.70
C ASP A 74 -13.59 -35.46 11.00
N TYR A 75 -13.84 -36.13 12.14
CA TYR A 75 -14.00 -35.52 13.46
C TYR A 75 -12.69 -35.35 14.23
N ASP A 76 -11.55 -35.70 13.63
CA ASP A 76 -10.27 -35.70 14.31
C ASP A 76 -9.55 -34.33 14.21
N PHE A 77 -10.18 -33.34 13.56
CA PHE A 77 -9.65 -31.98 13.48
C PHE A 77 -10.37 -30.97 14.38
N ALA A 78 -9.58 -30.02 14.88
CA ALA A 78 -10.05 -28.83 15.57
C ALA A 78 -9.29 -27.60 15.07
N PHE A 79 -9.89 -26.43 15.27
CA PHE A 79 -9.42 -25.16 14.73
C PHE A 79 -9.39 -24.09 15.81
N TRP A 80 -8.29 -23.36 15.83
CA TRP A 80 -8.17 -22.09 16.56
C TRP A 80 -7.87 -21.01 15.54
N LEU A 81 -8.83 -20.09 15.40
CA LEU A 81 -8.68 -18.90 14.57
C LEU A 81 -8.42 -17.72 15.48
N HIS A 82 -7.31 -17.02 15.24
CA HIS A 82 -6.95 -15.83 15.99
C HIS A 82 -6.94 -14.63 15.05
N THR A 83 -7.83 -13.67 15.29
CA THR A 83 -7.70 -12.32 14.73
C THR A 83 -7.01 -11.45 15.77
N ILE A 84 -5.72 -11.22 15.55
CA ILE A 84 -4.86 -10.42 16.44
C ILE A 84 -4.80 -9.01 15.89
N ARG A 85 -5.25 -8.04 16.70
CA ARG A 85 -5.23 -6.61 16.39
C ARG A 85 -4.24 -5.89 17.27
N GLU A 86 -3.27 -5.25 16.63
CA GLU A 86 -2.14 -4.63 17.33
C GLU A 86 -1.76 -3.29 16.74
N LYS A 87 -1.12 -2.45 17.55
CA LYS A 87 -0.50 -1.21 17.08
C LYS A 87 0.74 -1.56 16.26
N GLN A 88 0.79 -1.09 15.02
CA GLN A 88 1.97 -1.08 14.17
C GLN A 88 2.29 0.35 13.74
N ASN A 89 3.58 0.62 13.67
CA ASN A 89 4.08 1.78 12.97
C ASN A 89 4.08 1.48 11.47
N LEU A 90 3.20 2.14 10.72
CA LEU A 90 3.14 1.98 9.27
C LEU A 90 4.08 2.93 8.53
N ASP A 91 4.65 3.90 9.24
CA ASP A 91 5.49 4.92 8.64
C ASP A 91 6.82 4.36 8.13
N ASP A 92 7.42 5.07 7.19
CA ASP A 92 8.71 4.72 6.64
C ASP A 92 9.83 5.25 7.56
N THR A 93 10.77 4.39 7.92
CA THR A 93 11.92 4.77 8.76
C THR A 93 13.05 5.44 7.98
N THR A 94 12.94 5.48 6.65
CA THR A 94 13.94 6.10 5.76
C THR A 94 14.04 7.60 6.05
N PRO A 95 15.24 8.12 6.41
CA PRO A 95 15.39 9.50 6.83
C PRO A 95 15.33 10.49 5.66
N TYR A 96 14.73 11.66 5.90
CA TYR A 96 14.79 12.80 5.00
C TYR A 96 16.03 13.64 5.30
N LYS A 97 16.84 13.94 4.27
CA LYS A 97 18.08 14.73 4.43
C LYS A 97 17.85 16.24 4.44
N LYS A 98 16.73 16.69 3.88
CA LYS A 98 16.40 18.12 3.68
C LYS A 98 15.34 18.56 4.68
N LEU A 99 15.46 19.79 5.19
CA LEU A 99 14.61 20.32 6.27
C LEU A 99 13.13 20.38 5.89
N LEU A 100 12.78 20.98 4.74
CA LEU A 100 11.38 21.10 4.34
C LEU A 100 10.70 19.73 4.18
N PRO A 101 11.25 18.76 3.42
CA PRO A 101 10.66 17.43 3.32
C PRO A 101 10.52 16.70 4.67
N ALA A 102 11.54 16.76 5.53
CA ALA A 102 11.47 16.16 6.86
C ALA A 102 10.33 16.75 7.71
N ASN A 103 10.13 18.07 7.63
CA ASN A 103 9.06 18.77 8.34
C ASN A 103 7.68 18.43 7.77
N ILE A 104 7.53 18.41 6.43
CA ILE A 104 6.28 18.01 5.75
C ILE A 104 5.89 16.60 6.19
N HIS A 105 6.84 15.67 6.11
CA HIS A 105 6.61 14.27 6.48
C HIS A 105 6.24 14.12 7.96
N THR A 106 7.00 14.75 8.87
CA THR A 106 6.71 14.70 10.33
C THR A 106 5.31 15.24 10.65
N LEU A 107 4.91 16.35 10.03
CA LEU A 107 3.57 16.92 10.22
C LEU A 107 2.48 16.02 9.63
N TRP A 108 2.74 15.41 8.47
CA TRP A 108 1.83 14.48 7.82
C TRP A 108 1.63 13.19 8.65
N GLN A 109 2.71 12.59 9.13
CA GLN A 109 2.72 11.44 10.03
C GLN A 109 1.94 11.73 11.32
N ARG A 110 2.24 12.85 11.99
CA ARG A 110 1.57 13.25 13.24
C ARG A 110 0.08 13.50 13.06
N LYS A 111 -0.30 14.21 11.99
CA LYS A 111 -1.71 14.52 11.69
C LYS A 111 -2.54 13.24 11.54
N ASN A 112 -1.96 12.21 10.95
CA ASN A 112 -2.68 11.00 10.61
C ASN A 112 -2.49 9.84 11.59
N HIS A 113 -1.59 9.98 12.57
CA HIS A 113 -1.23 8.94 13.53
C HIS A 113 -0.74 7.65 12.85
N TRP A 114 0.15 7.76 11.85
CA TRP A 114 0.68 6.59 11.13
C TRP A 114 1.51 5.64 12.02
N ASN A 115 2.03 6.14 13.14
CA ASN A 115 2.79 5.34 14.11
C ASN A 115 1.90 4.50 15.04
N ASP A 116 0.61 4.85 15.14
CA ASP A 116 -0.34 4.27 16.08
C ASP A 116 -1.52 3.64 15.32
N LYS A 117 -1.25 2.95 14.21
CA LYS A 117 -2.30 2.27 13.44
C LYS A 117 -2.48 0.85 13.89
N PHE A 118 -3.73 0.41 13.88
CA PHE A 118 -4.07 -0.93 14.29
C PHE A 118 -4.23 -1.84 13.08
N VAL A 119 -3.43 -2.89 13.02
CA VAL A 119 -3.42 -3.89 11.96
C VAL A 119 -4.03 -5.18 12.49
N ASN A 120 -4.86 -5.83 11.68
CA ASN A 120 -5.38 -7.16 11.97
C ASN A 120 -4.52 -8.21 11.25
N THR A 121 -4.17 -9.29 11.94
CA THR A 121 -3.51 -10.45 11.38
C THR A 121 -4.28 -11.70 11.77
N LEU A 122 -4.53 -12.58 10.81
CA LEU A 122 -5.25 -13.83 11.03
C LEU A 122 -4.25 -14.98 11.17
N TYR A 123 -4.43 -15.80 12.20
CA TYR A 123 -3.76 -17.08 12.36
C TYR A 123 -4.80 -18.19 12.36
N ILE A 124 -4.53 -19.26 11.62
CA ILE A 124 -5.36 -20.47 11.54
C ILE A 124 -4.51 -21.61 12.05
N SER A 125 -4.74 -22.03 13.30
CA SER A 125 -4.11 -23.23 13.84
C SER A 125 -5.00 -24.43 13.56
N ILE A 126 -4.44 -25.42 12.87
CA ILE A 126 -5.10 -26.67 12.49
C ILE A 126 -4.53 -27.77 13.38
N ILE A 127 -5.38 -28.42 14.17
CA ILE A 127 -4.99 -29.43 15.14
C ILE A 127 -5.55 -30.78 14.69
N HIS A 128 -4.70 -31.80 14.63
CA HIS A 128 -5.13 -33.20 14.52
C HIS A 128 -5.10 -33.86 15.92
N ASP A 129 -6.19 -34.53 16.29
CA ASP A 129 -6.38 -35.18 17.57
C ASP A 129 -5.37 -36.32 17.79
N SER A 130 -5.18 -36.69 19.05
CA SER A 130 -4.32 -37.79 19.50
C SER A 130 -5.02 -39.15 19.32
N ALA A 131 -4.25 -40.24 19.34
CA ALA A 131 -4.82 -41.58 19.24
C ALA A 131 -5.82 -41.84 20.39
N LYS A 132 -7.10 -42.05 20.04
CA LYS A 132 -8.13 -42.51 20.98
C LYS A 132 -7.90 -43.99 21.31
N ILE A 133 -6.99 -44.29 22.24
CA ILE A 133 -6.83 -45.66 22.74
C ILE A 133 -8.06 -46.00 23.59
N GLN A 134 -9.16 -46.47 22.95
CA GLN A 134 -10.28 -47.06 23.67
C GLN A 134 -9.86 -48.43 24.21
N ILE A 135 -9.25 -48.46 25.40
CA ILE A 135 -8.94 -49.69 26.12
C ILE A 135 -10.26 -50.26 26.68
N LYS A 136 -11.00 -51.03 25.88
CA LYS A 136 -12.27 -51.65 26.30
C LYS A 136 -12.12 -52.92 27.14
N ASN A 137 -10.95 -53.55 27.22
CA ASN A 137 -10.75 -54.80 27.97
C ASN A 137 -9.44 -54.79 28.77
N PHE A 138 -9.53 -54.45 30.05
CA PHE A 138 -8.38 -54.37 30.97
C PHE A 138 -7.89 -55.76 31.44
N SER A 139 -8.64 -56.85 31.26
CA SER A 139 -8.29 -58.17 31.80
C SER A 139 -7.36 -59.01 30.92
N SER A 140 -7.15 -58.66 29.65
CA SER A 140 -6.36 -59.48 28.71
C SER A 140 -5.02 -58.88 28.26
N LEU A 141 -4.69 -57.65 28.68
CA LEU A 141 -3.49 -56.91 28.22
C LEU A 141 -2.36 -56.79 29.24
N ILE A 142 -2.59 -57.15 30.50
CA ILE A 142 -1.62 -56.92 31.59
C ILE A 142 -0.39 -57.85 31.47
N ASN A 143 -0.43 -58.87 30.60
CA ASN A 143 0.66 -59.85 30.45
C ASN A 143 1.50 -59.73 29.17
N SER A 144 1.30 -58.73 28.29
CA SER A 144 2.00 -58.76 26.97
C SER A 144 2.21 -57.43 26.23
N LEU A 145 2.67 -56.35 26.87
CA LEU A 145 3.11 -55.16 26.12
C LEU A 145 4.52 -54.72 26.50
N SER A 146 5.46 -54.96 25.59
CA SER A 146 6.79 -54.37 25.61
C SER A 146 6.69 -52.88 25.28
N TYR A 147 7.46 -52.04 25.98
CA TYR A 147 7.63 -50.61 25.73
C TYR A 147 7.81 -50.31 24.22
N LYS A 148 8.55 -51.18 23.52
CA LYS A 148 8.84 -51.10 22.08
C LYS A 148 7.60 -51.18 21.17
N LEU A 149 6.57 -51.95 21.52
CA LEU A 149 5.34 -52.06 20.73
C LEU A 149 4.44 -50.82 20.89
N ILE A 150 4.38 -50.26 22.10
CA ILE A 150 3.63 -49.03 22.39
C ILE A 150 4.30 -47.84 21.68
N THR A 151 5.62 -47.70 21.79
CA THR A 151 6.36 -46.64 21.08
C THR A 151 6.27 -46.78 19.57
N ASN A 152 6.29 -48.00 19.03
CA ASN A 152 6.12 -48.20 17.59
C ASN A 152 4.70 -47.82 17.13
N PHE A 153 3.67 -48.19 17.88
CA PHE A 153 2.29 -47.82 17.58
C PHE A 153 2.11 -46.29 17.61
N GLU A 154 2.60 -45.63 18.65
CA GLU A 154 2.56 -44.17 18.79
C GLU A 154 3.29 -43.47 17.63
N ASN A 155 4.51 -43.91 17.28
CA ASN A 155 5.25 -43.34 16.15
C ASN A 155 4.51 -43.54 14.82
N THR A 156 3.98 -44.74 14.55
CA THR A 156 3.22 -44.98 13.31
C THR A 156 1.94 -44.15 13.23
N TYR A 157 1.28 -43.92 14.38
CA TYR A 157 0.11 -43.05 14.44
C TYR A 157 0.49 -41.59 14.20
N LEU A 158 1.53 -41.08 14.87
CA LEU A 158 2.02 -39.71 14.69
C LEU A 158 2.43 -39.45 13.23
N ASP A 159 3.11 -40.40 12.57
CA ASP A 159 3.44 -40.29 11.14
C ASP A 159 2.20 -40.21 10.25
N SER A 160 1.18 -41.02 10.54
CA SER A 160 -0.09 -40.98 9.80
C SER A 160 -0.87 -39.69 10.07
N ALA A 161 -0.93 -39.23 11.32
CA ALA A 161 -1.59 -38.01 11.73
C ALA A 161 -0.89 -36.78 11.12
N PHE A 162 0.44 -36.78 11.11
CA PHE A 162 1.25 -35.76 10.46
C PHE A 162 0.95 -35.68 8.96
N LYS A 163 0.96 -36.80 8.23
CA LYS A 163 0.65 -36.82 6.79
C LYS A 163 -0.74 -36.26 6.48
N LYS A 164 -1.74 -36.61 7.29
CA LYS A 164 -3.10 -36.07 7.16
C LYS A 164 -3.14 -34.57 7.43
N LEU A 165 -2.53 -34.14 8.53
CA LEU A 165 -2.46 -32.73 8.93
C LEU A 165 -1.74 -31.88 7.88
N GLU A 166 -0.62 -32.37 7.37
CA GLU A 166 0.18 -31.70 6.33
C GLU A 166 -0.61 -31.58 5.02
N ASN A 167 -1.28 -32.64 4.59
CA ASN A 167 -2.12 -32.61 3.39
C ASN A 167 -3.25 -31.58 3.51
N ILE A 168 -3.99 -31.58 4.63
CA ILE A 168 -5.09 -30.62 4.84
C ILE A 168 -4.55 -29.19 4.94
N THR A 169 -3.46 -28.99 5.68
CA THR A 169 -2.85 -27.66 5.84
C THR A 169 -2.38 -27.10 4.51
N ASN A 170 -1.72 -27.90 3.68
CA ASN A 170 -1.28 -27.48 2.34
C ASN A 170 -2.46 -27.16 1.42
N ASN A 171 -3.52 -27.98 1.44
CA ASN A 171 -4.71 -27.71 0.64
C ASN A 171 -5.44 -26.42 1.05
N ILE A 172 -5.51 -26.13 2.36
CA ILE A 172 -6.05 -24.86 2.87
C ILE A 172 -5.11 -23.69 2.51
N LEU A 173 -3.80 -23.88 2.58
CA LEU A 173 -2.81 -22.88 2.18
C LEU A 173 -2.95 -22.51 0.70
N ASP A 174 -3.10 -23.51 -0.17
CA ASP A 174 -3.27 -23.30 -1.62
C ASP A 174 -4.56 -22.52 -1.93
N ASP A 175 -5.68 -22.86 -1.29
CA ASP A 175 -6.95 -22.14 -1.46
C ASP A 175 -6.90 -20.68 -0.93
N LEU A 176 -5.95 -20.36 -0.04
CA LEU A 176 -5.79 -19.04 0.57
C LEU A 176 -4.54 -18.28 0.07
N ASN A 177 -3.81 -18.81 -0.91
CA ASN A 177 -2.56 -18.24 -1.40
C ASN A 177 -2.74 -16.80 -1.96
N GLU A 178 -3.89 -16.51 -2.57
CA GLU A 178 -4.23 -15.16 -3.08
C GLU A 178 -4.32 -14.09 -1.98
N PHE A 179 -4.50 -14.49 -0.71
CA PHE A 179 -4.52 -13.57 0.43
C PHE A 179 -3.13 -13.44 1.09
N GLY A 180 -2.10 -14.05 0.50
CA GLY A 180 -0.75 -14.10 1.08
C GLY A 180 -0.66 -15.01 2.30
N ALA A 181 -1.40 -16.12 2.29
CA ALA A 181 -1.30 -17.13 3.34
C ALA A 181 0.08 -17.78 3.35
N GLU A 182 0.67 -17.90 4.54
CA GLU A 182 1.97 -18.52 4.76
C GLU A 182 1.90 -19.55 5.89
N LYS A 183 2.57 -20.69 5.72
CA LYS A 183 2.70 -21.70 6.77
C LYS A 183 3.86 -21.31 7.68
N LEU A 184 3.59 -21.19 8.99
CA LEU A 184 4.62 -20.82 9.95
C LEU A 184 5.58 -21.97 10.22
N GLY A 185 6.81 -21.63 10.59
CA GLY A 185 7.83 -22.61 10.95
C GLY A 185 9.05 -21.98 11.58
N ILE A 186 10.13 -22.75 11.58
CA ILE A 186 11.45 -22.32 12.01
C ILE A 186 12.14 -21.53 10.88
N ILE A 187 12.73 -20.39 11.21
CA ILE A 187 13.52 -19.55 10.30
C ILE A 187 14.98 -19.53 10.79
N PHE A 188 15.90 -19.68 9.83
CA PHE A 188 17.34 -19.58 10.06
C PHE A 188 17.83 -18.23 9.54
N GLU A 189 18.21 -17.32 10.45
CA GLU A 189 18.75 -16.00 10.11
C GLU A 189 20.10 -15.80 10.76
N ASN A 190 21.16 -15.71 9.93
CA ASN A 190 22.54 -15.63 10.39
C ASN A 190 22.87 -16.79 11.37
N ASP A 191 23.29 -16.46 12.59
CA ASP A 191 23.61 -17.42 13.66
C ASP A 191 22.40 -17.75 14.58
N ASN A 192 21.22 -17.18 14.32
CA ASN A 192 20.03 -17.34 15.16
C ASN A 192 18.96 -18.19 14.48
N VAL A 193 18.24 -18.95 15.32
CA VAL A 193 17.13 -19.81 14.88
C VAL A 193 15.86 -19.33 15.57
N PHE A 194 14.89 -18.85 14.80
CA PHE A 194 13.62 -18.32 15.28
C PHE A 194 12.47 -19.28 14.99
N SER A 195 11.43 -19.26 15.82
CA SER A 195 10.21 -20.05 15.64
C SER A 195 8.99 -19.15 15.55
N ASN A 196 8.45 -19.00 14.34
CA ASN A 196 7.23 -18.26 14.12
C ASN A 196 5.99 -18.96 14.69
N THR A 197 6.04 -20.29 14.88
CA THR A 197 4.96 -21.01 15.55
C THR A 197 4.93 -20.69 17.04
N LEU A 198 6.08 -20.58 17.70
CA LEU A 198 6.16 -20.17 19.11
C LEU A 198 5.88 -18.68 19.32
N PHE A 199 6.14 -17.84 18.31
CA PHE A 199 5.74 -16.43 18.34
C PHE A 199 4.24 -16.26 18.64
N LEU A 200 3.35 -17.05 18.04
CA LEU A 200 1.91 -16.97 18.32
C LEU A 200 1.59 -17.29 19.79
N TYR A 201 2.22 -18.32 20.36
CA TYR A 201 2.04 -18.68 21.76
C TYR A 201 2.57 -17.57 22.68
N ASN A 202 3.73 -17.00 22.37
CA ASN A 202 4.29 -15.88 23.10
C ASN A 202 3.37 -14.65 23.05
N ARG A 203 2.79 -14.38 21.89
CA ARG A 203 1.84 -13.28 21.68
C ARG A 203 0.58 -13.44 22.52
N ILE A 204 0.05 -14.65 22.66
CA ILE A 204 -1.17 -14.90 23.44
C ILE A 204 -0.86 -14.99 24.95
N ALA A 205 0.13 -15.81 25.33
CA ALA A 205 0.43 -16.08 26.74
C ALA A 205 1.13 -14.90 27.41
N ASN A 206 2.08 -14.24 26.73
CA ASN A 206 2.92 -13.18 27.31
C ASN A 206 2.55 -11.78 26.82
N LEU A 207 1.64 -11.67 25.84
CA LEU A 207 1.22 -10.39 25.24
C LEU A 207 2.41 -9.59 24.68
N ASN A 208 3.47 -10.29 24.26
CA ASN A 208 4.72 -9.72 23.79
C ASN A 208 4.87 -9.95 22.28
N ASP A 209 5.50 -8.99 21.61
CA ASP A 209 5.74 -8.92 20.16
C ASP A 209 7.17 -9.28 19.76
N ASN A 210 8.00 -9.70 20.71
CA ASN A 210 9.37 -10.09 20.43
C ASN A 210 9.42 -11.44 19.69
N ASP A 211 10.34 -11.52 18.73
CA ASP A 211 10.70 -12.76 18.06
C ASP A 211 11.11 -13.84 19.05
N CYS A 212 10.74 -15.07 18.75
CA CYS A 212 10.97 -16.21 19.63
C CYS A 212 12.11 -17.06 19.09
N LEU A 213 13.29 -16.99 19.72
CA LEU A 213 14.35 -17.97 19.49
C LEU A 213 13.86 -19.39 19.81
N VAL A 214 14.28 -20.37 19.02
CA VAL A 214 14.03 -21.78 19.31
C VAL A 214 14.76 -22.14 20.62
N PRO A 215 14.04 -22.43 21.70
CA PRO A 215 14.68 -22.64 22.99
C PRO A 215 15.16 -24.09 23.11
N ILE A 216 16.31 -24.28 23.78
CA ILE A 216 16.92 -25.60 24.06
C ILE A 216 16.42 -26.16 25.41
N ILE A 217 15.22 -25.77 25.83
CA ILE A 217 14.54 -26.21 27.05
C ILE A 217 13.11 -26.61 26.69
N ASP A 218 12.40 -27.21 27.65
CA ASP A 218 10.97 -27.49 27.48
C ASP A 218 10.21 -26.22 27.03
N LEU A 219 9.44 -26.34 25.94
CA LEU A 219 8.80 -25.18 25.31
C LEU A 219 7.79 -24.49 26.22
N SER A 220 7.13 -25.25 27.09
CA SER A 220 6.18 -24.69 28.05
C SER A 220 6.87 -23.86 29.13
N ASN A 221 8.07 -24.25 29.56
CA ASN A 221 8.91 -23.45 30.44
C ASN A 221 9.49 -22.22 29.74
N ALA A 222 9.82 -22.34 28.45
CA ALA A 222 10.30 -21.20 27.67
C ALA A 222 9.22 -20.14 27.45
N LEU A 223 7.97 -20.55 27.27
CA LEU A 223 6.83 -19.67 27.04
C LEU A 223 6.19 -19.17 28.35
N GLY A 224 6.17 -19.96 29.41
CA GLY A 224 5.55 -19.62 30.71
C GLY A 224 6.40 -18.72 31.59
N ARG A 225 6.94 -17.63 31.02
CA ARG A 225 7.94 -16.76 31.65
C ARG A 225 7.39 -15.51 32.32
N SER A 226 6.19 -15.09 31.94
CA SER A 226 5.56 -13.89 32.50
C SER A 226 4.95 -14.17 33.88
N ILE A 227 4.77 -13.09 34.64
CA ILE A 227 4.02 -13.12 35.89
C ILE A 227 2.56 -12.77 35.60
N TYR A 228 1.64 -13.60 36.06
CA TYR A 228 0.21 -13.43 35.91
C TYR A 228 -0.42 -13.07 37.25
N THR A 229 -1.17 -11.97 37.30
CA THR A 229 -1.96 -11.57 38.47
C THR A 229 -3.42 -11.45 38.08
N ILE A 230 -4.27 -12.32 38.63
CA ILE A 230 -5.72 -12.23 38.46
C ILE A 230 -6.30 -11.32 39.54
N SER A 231 -7.10 -10.33 39.15
CA SER A 231 -7.72 -9.37 40.07
C SER A 231 -9.18 -9.14 39.73
N GLY A 232 -10.05 -10.06 40.13
CA GLY A 232 -11.48 -9.96 39.86
C GLY A 232 -11.77 -10.31 38.40
N ASP A 233 -12.11 -9.31 37.59
CA ASP A 233 -12.51 -9.42 36.19
C ASP A 233 -11.42 -8.95 35.20
N LYS A 234 -10.16 -8.98 35.65
CA LYS A 234 -8.97 -8.62 34.87
C LYS A 234 -7.77 -9.49 35.21
N ILE A 235 -6.87 -9.62 34.24
CA ILE A 235 -5.55 -10.26 34.37
C ILE A 235 -4.48 -9.20 34.12
N VAL A 236 -3.43 -9.17 34.94
CA VAL A 236 -2.22 -8.39 34.69
C VAL A 236 -1.12 -9.35 34.30
N VAL A 237 -0.57 -9.18 33.10
CA VAL A 237 0.60 -9.92 32.61
C VAL A 237 1.80 -8.99 32.74
N THR A 238 2.78 -9.39 33.53
CA THR A 238 4.01 -8.64 33.78
C THR A 238 5.17 -9.35 33.14
N ASP A 239 5.87 -8.67 32.23
CA ASP A 239 7.07 -9.20 31.58
C ASP A 239 8.31 -9.12 32.51
N HIS A 240 9.44 -9.66 32.03
CA HIS A 240 10.71 -9.60 32.78
C HIS A 240 11.26 -8.18 32.97
N ALA A 241 10.91 -7.25 32.08
CA ALA A 241 11.27 -5.84 32.18
C ALA A 241 10.35 -5.06 33.14
N LYS A 242 9.40 -5.74 33.79
CA LYS A 242 8.38 -5.18 34.70
C LYS A 242 7.36 -4.27 34.01
N ASN A 243 7.17 -4.42 32.70
CA ASN A 243 6.06 -3.79 32.00
C ASN A 243 4.79 -4.59 32.28
N ASN A 244 3.70 -3.88 32.56
CA ASN A 244 2.40 -4.48 32.86
C ASN A 244 1.46 -4.28 31.69
N LYS A 245 0.85 -5.37 31.23
CA LYS A 245 -0.30 -5.35 30.33
C LYS A 245 -1.53 -5.84 31.08
N PHE A 246 -2.61 -5.06 31.01
CA PHE A 246 -3.89 -5.34 31.62
C PHE A 246 -4.82 -5.95 30.57
N VAL A 247 -5.46 -7.06 30.92
CA VAL A 247 -6.36 -7.80 30.05
C VAL A 247 -7.72 -7.97 30.69
N SER A 248 -8.77 -7.74 29.90
CA SER A 248 -10.13 -8.14 30.22
C SER A 248 -10.65 -9.05 29.11
N LEU A 249 -11.39 -10.09 29.48
CA LEU A 249 -11.95 -11.04 28.53
C LEU A 249 -13.45 -10.82 28.37
N LEU A 250 -13.89 -10.75 27.12
CA LEU A 250 -15.29 -10.81 26.73
C LEU A 250 -15.55 -12.17 26.08
N SER A 251 -16.53 -12.92 26.56
CA SER A 251 -16.98 -14.16 25.90
C SER A 251 -18.32 -13.95 25.21
N ILE A 252 -18.44 -14.44 23.98
CA ILE A 252 -19.71 -14.42 23.25
C ILE A 252 -20.56 -15.59 23.75
N LYS A 253 -21.76 -15.28 24.26
CA LYS A 253 -22.71 -16.29 24.75
C LYS A 253 -23.39 -17.02 23.60
N GLU A 254 -23.79 -16.25 22.60
CA GLU A 254 -24.51 -16.73 21.44
C GLU A 254 -24.13 -15.84 20.27
N TYR A 255 -23.50 -16.44 19.26
CA TYR A 255 -23.15 -15.75 18.04
C TYR A 255 -24.31 -15.83 17.05
N GLN A 256 -24.64 -14.69 16.44
CA GLN A 256 -25.57 -14.60 15.32
C GLN A 256 -24.81 -14.13 14.09
N GLU A 257 -25.11 -14.75 12.95
CA GLU A 257 -24.45 -14.43 11.69
C GLU A 257 -24.65 -12.95 11.35
N THR A 258 -23.55 -12.20 11.39
CA THR A 258 -23.55 -10.76 11.13
C THR A 258 -22.91 -10.50 9.77
N PRO A 259 -23.44 -9.59 8.93
CA PRO A 259 -22.80 -9.22 7.66
C PRO A 259 -21.37 -8.73 7.86
N SER A 260 -20.45 -9.16 7.01
CA SER A 260 -19.01 -8.89 7.18
C SER A 260 -18.66 -7.40 7.21
N ASN A 261 -19.36 -6.57 6.41
CA ASN A 261 -19.19 -5.11 6.42
C ASN A 261 -19.54 -4.45 7.76
N THR A 262 -20.35 -5.11 8.58
CA THR A 262 -20.80 -4.60 9.88
C THR A 262 -19.83 -5.03 10.97
N LEU A 263 -19.32 -6.26 10.90
CA LEU A 263 -18.21 -6.76 11.74
C LEU A 263 -16.92 -5.94 11.54
N ASP A 264 -16.66 -5.45 10.33
CA ASP A 264 -15.52 -4.57 10.04
C ASP A 264 -15.49 -3.33 10.98
N LYS A 265 -16.64 -2.80 11.40
CA LYS A 265 -16.68 -1.66 12.34
C LYS A 265 -16.09 -2.01 13.69
N PHE A 266 -16.34 -3.23 14.18
CA PHE A 266 -15.74 -3.72 15.42
C PHE A 266 -14.24 -3.98 15.25
N LEU A 267 -13.86 -4.60 14.14
CA LEU A 267 -12.45 -4.89 13.82
C LEU A 267 -11.62 -3.66 13.47
N GLN A 268 -12.25 -2.49 13.31
CA GLN A 268 -11.60 -1.18 13.12
C GLN A 268 -11.43 -0.37 14.40
N LEU A 269 -11.92 -0.85 15.55
CA LEU A 269 -11.78 -0.10 16.81
C LEU A 269 -10.30 0.16 17.13
N PRO A 270 -9.94 1.36 17.61
CA PRO A 270 -8.55 1.69 17.95
C PRO A 270 -8.19 1.15 19.35
N ILE A 271 -8.24 -0.17 19.50
CA ILE A 271 -7.95 -0.92 20.74
C ILE A 271 -7.20 -2.20 20.37
N GLU A 272 -6.26 -2.64 21.22
CA GLU A 272 -5.56 -3.92 21.02
C GLU A 272 -6.48 -5.07 21.44
N LEU A 273 -6.59 -6.08 20.56
CA LEU A 273 -7.51 -7.19 20.74
C LEU A 273 -6.89 -8.51 20.29
N ILE A 274 -7.19 -9.59 21.01
CA ILE A 274 -7.03 -10.96 20.50
C ILE A 274 -8.41 -11.60 20.49
N ILE A 275 -8.97 -11.77 19.29
CA ILE A 275 -10.22 -12.51 19.11
C ILE A 275 -9.83 -13.95 18.81
N THR A 276 -10.26 -14.88 19.65
CA THR A 276 -10.05 -16.31 19.46
C THR A 276 -11.38 -17.00 19.23
N GLU A 277 -11.49 -17.65 18.09
CA GLU A 277 -12.59 -18.54 17.74
C GLU A 277 -12.08 -19.98 17.71
N ILE A 278 -12.63 -20.79 18.60
CA ILE A 278 -12.30 -22.21 18.73
C ILE A 278 -13.47 -23.01 18.22
N PHE A 279 -13.23 -23.98 17.34
CA PHE A 279 -14.27 -24.95 16.99
C PHE A 279 -13.73 -26.34 16.68
N TYR A 280 -14.57 -27.33 16.92
CA TYR A 280 -14.30 -28.74 16.61
C TYR A 280 -15.59 -29.45 16.21
N PHE A 281 -15.49 -30.34 15.23
CA PHE A 281 -16.64 -31.01 14.63
C PHE A 281 -17.23 -32.02 15.60
N VAL A 282 -18.55 -32.15 15.59
CA VAL A 282 -19.27 -33.13 16.41
C VAL A 282 -20.42 -33.75 15.66
N SER A 283 -20.75 -34.99 16.01
CA SER A 283 -21.81 -35.71 15.31
C SER A 283 -23.18 -35.12 15.59
N LYS A 284 -24.04 -35.14 14.57
CA LYS A 284 -25.42 -34.67 14.62
C LYS A 284 -26.20 -35.24 15.81
N LYS A 285 -26.01 -36.53 16.11
CA LYS A 285 -26.63 -37.21 17.25
C LYS A 285 -26.30 -36.57 18.61
N GLN A 286 -25.06 -36.14 18.81
CA GLN A 286 -24.64 -35.51 20.07
C GLN A 286 -25.27 -34.13 20.23
N ILE A 287 -25.41 -33.36 19.15
CA ILE A 287 -25.97 -32.00 19.19
C ILE A 287 -27.49 -31.97 19.29
N ILE A 288 -28.22 -32.85 18.59
CA ILE A 288 -29.68 -32.92 18.68
C ILE A 288 -30.12 -33.07 20.15
N SER A 289 -29.42 -33.91 20.92
CA SER A 289 -29.73 -34.09 22.35
C SER A 289 -29.58 -32.81 23.19
N LYS A 290 -28.66 -31.90 22.81
CA LYS A 290 -28.44 -30.61 23.49
C LYS A 290 -29.40 -29.52 23.02
N LEU A 291 -29.85 -29.59 21.77
CA LEU A 291 -30.70 -28.58 21.14
C LEU A 291 -32.19 -28.92 21.12
N HIS A 292 -32.60 -30.11 21.56
CA HIS A 292 -34.01 -30.54 21.57
C HIS A 292 -34.94 -29.58 22.31
N GLY A 293 -34.49 -29.01 23.43
CA GLY A 293 -35.26 -27.99 24.17
C GLY A 293 -35.42 -26.68 23.39
N GLN A 294 -34.36 -26.24 22.70
CA GLN A 294 -34.40 -25.04 21.87
C GLN A 294 -35.27 -25.24 20.63
N ASP A 295 -35.16 -26.39 19.96
CA ASP A 295 -36.02 -26.77 18.82
C ASP A 295 -37.51 -26.70 19.19
N HIS A 296 -37.88 -27.29 20.33
CA HIS A 296 -39.26 -27.25 20.82
C HIS A 296 -39.75 -25.82 21.11
N ILE A 297 -38.93 -25.00 21.78
CA ILE A 297 -39.29 -23.61 22.08
C ILE A 297 -39.46 -22.82 20.77
N LEU A 298 -38.52 -22.91 19.84
CA LEU A 298 -38.53 -22.14 18.59
C LEU A 298 -39.70 -22.54 17.67
N LYS A 299 -40.06 -23.83 17.66
CA LYS A 299 -41.25 -24.33 16.94
C LYS A 299 -42.55 -23.79 17.57
N ILE A 300 -42.63 -23.67 18.90
CA ILE A 300 -43.81 -23.10 19.58
C ILE A 300 -43.91 -21.59 19.38
N THR A 301 -42.78 -20.87 19.42
CA THR A 301 -42.75 -19.42 19.22
C THR A 301 -42.89 -19.01 17.75
N ASN A 302 -42.97 -19.97 16.82
CA ASN A 302 -43.00 -19.75 15.37
C ASN A 302 -41.85 -18.86 14.86
N ASP A 303 -40.69 -18.90 15.52
CA ASP A 303 -39.52 -18.10 15.13
C ASP A 303 -38.70 -18.87 14.07
N SER A 304 -39.23 -18.89 12.85
CA SER A 304 -38.63 -19.60 11.70
C SER A 304 -37.28 -19.01 11.29
N ILE A 305 -37.05 -17.72 11.54
CA ILE A 305 -35.81 -17.01 11.21
C ILE A 305 -34.68 -17.52 12.11
N LEU A 306 -34.89 -17.54 13.44
CA LEU A 306 -33.89 -18.02 14.38
C LEU A 306 -33.64 -19.53 14.25
N LEU A 307 -34.69 -20.31 13.94
CA LEU A 307 -34.59 -21.74 13.60
C LEU A 307 -33.65 -21.99 12.41
N ASN A 308 -33.80 -21.19 11.34
CA ASN A 308 -32.96 -21.28 10.15
C ASN A 308 -31.52 -20.79 10.42
N HIS A 309 -31.35 -19.66 11.12
CA HIS A 309 -30.02 -19.14 11.48
C HIS A 309 -29.23 -20.11 12.35
N LYS A 310 -29.88 -20.86 13.26
CA LYS A 310 -29.23 -21.90 14.07
C LYS A 310 -28.98 -23.20 13.30
N GLY A 311 -29.51 -23.34 12.09
CA GLY A 311 -29.45 -24.57 11.30
C GLY A 311 -30.28 -25.72 11.87
N ILE A 312 -31.13 -25.47 12.88
CA ILE A 312 -31.94 -26.48 13.57
C ILE A 312 -32.98 -27.11 12.60
N ASN A 313 -33.47 -26.33 11.64
CA ASN A 313 -34.35 -26.82 10.57
C ASN A 313 -33.71 -27.93 9.70
N LYS A 314 -32.38 -28.02 9.66
CA LYS A 314 -31.64 -29.05 8.90
C LYS A 314 -31.50 -30.37 9.67
N PHE A 315 -32.08 -30.50 10.88
CA PHE A 315 -32.01 -31.73 11.66
C PHE A 315 -32.62 -32.96 10.96
N ASP A 316 -33.60 -32.78 10.07
CA ASP A 316 -34.24 -33.89 9.37
C ASP A 316 -33.59 -34.25 8.02
N GLU A 317 -32.58 -33.49 7.57
CA GLU A 317 -31.85 -33.79 6.33
C GLU A 317 -30.91 -34.99 6.51
N ALA A 318 -31.04 -35.99 5.62
CA ALA A 318 -30.40 -37.30 5.77
C ALA A 318 -28.93 -37.40 5.30
N ASN A 319 -28.36 -36.35 4.69
CA ASN A 319 -27.22 -36.53 3.77
C ASN A 319 -25.84 -35.95 4.17
N VAL A 320 -25.60 -35.45 5.39
CA VAL A 320 -24.22 -35.03 5.79
C VAL A 320 -23.99 -35.23 7.29
N ASP A 321 -22.97 -35.99 7.67
CA ASP A 321 -22.59 -36.23 9.08
C ASP A 321 -21.97 -34.97 9.76
N PHE A 322 -21.47 -34.02 8.96
CA PHE A 322 -20.82 -32.76 9.40
C PHE A 322 -21.68 -31.54 9.06
N GLN A 323 -22.68 -31.26 9.90
CA GLN A 323 -23.47 -30.02 9.80
C GLN A 323 -23.17 -29.03 10.94
N PHE A 324 -22.58 -29.51 12.04
CA PHE A 324 -22.43 -28.73 13.26
C PHE A 324 -21.07 -28.91 13.92
N CYS A 325 -20.66 -27.88 14.65
CA CYS A 325 -19.48 -27.87 15.49
C CYS A 325 -19.83 -27.36 16.89
N ASN A 326 -18.98 -27.66 17.87
CA ASN A 326 -18.94 -26.92 19.11
C ASN A 326 -18.03 -25.71 18.92
N GLN A 327 -18.45 -24.54 19.39
CA GLN A 327 -17.72 -23.30 19.25
C GLN A 327 -17.57 -22.58 20.60
N GLN A 328 -16.44 -21.88 20.76
CA GLN A 328 -16.23 -20.85 21.77
C GLN A 328 -15.62 -19.63 21.09
N ILE A 329 -16.15 -18.43 21.36
CA ILE A 329 -15.53 -17.17 20.93
C ILE A 329 -15.22 -16.31 22.15
N SER A 330 -13.96 -15.87 22.24
CA SER A 330 -13.45 -15.00 23.29
C SER A 330 -12.67 -13.83 22.70
N ILE A 331 -12.73 -12.69 23.34
CA ILE A 331 -12.07 -11.45 22.93
C ILE A 331 -11.28 -10.94 24.13
N ALA A 332 -9.95 -10.98 24.04
CA ALA A 332 -9.06 -10.34 25.00
C ALA A 332 -8.85 -8.88 24.60
N VAL A 333 -9.27 -7.95 25.46
CA VAL A 333 -8.98 -6.51 25.32
C VAL A 333 -7.74 -6.19 26.13
N ILE A 334 -6.75 -5.57 25.50
CA ILE A 334 -5.40 -5.38 26.07
C ILE A 334 -5.08 -3.88 26.14
N GLU A 335 -4.59 -3.41 27.28
CA GLU A 335 -4.11 -2.03 27.49
C GLU A 335 -2.94 -2.00 28.48
N GLU A 336 -2.19 -0.90 28.51
CA GLU A 336 -1.05 -0.69 29.43
C GLU A 336 -1.46 -0.02 30.75
N ASP A 337 -2.72 0.44 30.83
CA ASP A 337 -3.26 1.13 32.00
C ASP A 337 -4.68 0.64 32.31
N GLU A 338 -5.00 0.53 33.59
CA GLU A 338 -6.28 0.02 34.07
C GLU A 338 -7.47 0.91 33.67
N ASN A 339 -7.32 2.24 33.73
CA ASN A 339 -8.39 3.15 33.36
C ASN A 339 -8.61 3.14 31.84
N LYS A 340 -7.53 3.01 31.06
CA LYS A 340 -7.63 2.79 29.61
C LYS A 340 -8.34 1.47 29.30
N LEU A 341 -8.00 0.39 30.01
CA LEU A 341 -8.64 -0.92 29.84
C LEU A 341 -10.16 -0.82 30.05
N ALA A 342 -10.60 -0.18 31.14
CA ALA A 342 -12.04 -0.03 31.42
C ALA A 342 -12.78 0.70 30.28
N LYS A 343 -12.18 1.76 29.72
CA LYS A 343 -12.73 2.50 28.57
C LYS A 343 -12.74 1.65 27.30
N ALA A 344 -11.65 0.93 27.02
CA ALA A 344 -11.53 0.05 25.85
C ALA A 344 -12.57 -1.07 25.88
N VAL A 345 -12.75 -1.71 27.05
CA VAL A 345 -13.76 -2.76 27.28
C VAL A 345 -15.18 -2.20 27.09
N ALA A 346 -15.49 -1.03 27.66
CA ALA A 346 -16.80 -0.41 27.49
C ALA A 346 -17.08 -0.09 26.01
N LYS A 347 -16.07 0.36 25.27
CA LYS A 347 -16.18 0.64 23.83
C LYS A 347 -16.40 -0.64 23.02
N ALA A 348 -15.59 -1.67 23.25
CA ALA A 348 -15.75 -2.97 22.60
C ALA A 348 -17.14 -3.58 22.87
N SER A 349 -17.56 -3.56 24.14
CA SER A 349 -18.88 -4.04 24.57
C SER A 349 -20.03 -3.28 23.90
N THR A 350 -19.93 -1.95 23.83
CA THR A 350 -20.94 -1.11 23.17
C THR A 350 -21.06 -1.44 21.68
N GLU A 351 -19.95 -1.63 20.98
CA GLU A 351 -19.99 -1.99 19.56
C GLU A 351 -20.53 -3.40 19.32
N LEU A 352 -20.12 -4.40 20.11
CA LEU A 352 -20.72 -5.75 20.04
C LEU A 352 -22.24 -5.71 20.28
N PHE A 353 -22.69 -4.92 21.25
CA PHE A 353 -24.12 -4.75 21.51
C PHE A 353 -24.86 -4.12 20.33
N LYS A 354 -24.28 -3.10 19.68
CA LYS A 354 -24.85 -2.49 18.45
C LYS A 354 -24.94 -3.47 17.29
N LEU A 355 -24.06 -4.47 17.24
CA LEU A 355 -24.10 -5.57 16.27
C LEU A 355 -25.13 -6.66 16.63
N GLY A 356 -25.80 -6.57 17.78
CA GLY A 356 -26.69 -7.61 18.29
C GLY A 356 -25.96 -8.82 18.89
N ILE A 357 -24.64 -8.72 19.11
CA ILE A 357 -23.82 -9.81 19.64
C ILE A 357 -23.93 -9.85 21.17
N ILE A 358 -24.52 -10.93 21.67
CA ILE A 358 -24.70 -11.16 23.11
C ILE A 358 -23.38 -11.66 23.70
N HIS A 359 -22.76 -10.83 24.53
CA HIS A 359 -21.48 -11.11 25.17
C HIS A 359 -21.52 -10.84 26.67
N VAL A 360 -20.54 -11.37 27.40
CA VAL A 360 -20.33 -11.12 28.83
C VAL A 360 -18.88 -10.81 29.11
N LYS A 361 -18.62 -9.95 30.08
CA LYS A 361 -17.29 -9.76 30.66
C LYS A 361 -17.02 -10.90 31.63
N GLU A 362 -15.91 -11.59 31.47
CA GLU A 362 -15.54 -12.70 32.34
C GLU A 362 -14.97 -12.23 33.67
N ASP A 363 -15.48 -12.83 34.75
CA ASP A 363 -15.00 -12.67 36.12
C ASP A 363 -14.66 -14.04 36.73
N ILE A 364 -15.58 -15.00 36.61
CA ILE A 364 -15.45 -16.35 37.19
C ILE A 364 -14.58 -17.23 36.30
N ASN A 365 -14.79 -17.21 34.98
CA ASN A 365 -14.05 -18.08 34.07
C ASN A 365 -12.84 -17.39 33.41
N ILE A 366 -12.43 -16.23 33.90
CA ILE A 366 -11.44 -15.38 33.22
C ILE A 366 -10.12 -16.12 32.95
N GLU A 367 -9.66 -16.90 33.93
CA GLU A 367 -8.46 -17.71 33.80
C GLU A 367 -8.62 -18.80 32.74
N GLN A 368 -9.73 -19.55 32.77
CA GLN A 368 -9.93 -20.65 31.83
C GLN A 368 -10.09 -20.11 30.41
N ILE A 369 -10.83 -19.01 30.26
CA ILE A 369 -10.98 -18.38 28.95
C ILE A 369 -9.62 -17.87 28.44
N PHE A 370 -8.79 -17.24 29.28
CA PHE A 370 -7.45 -16.79 28.89
C PHE A 370 -6.59 -17.94 28.35
N TRP A 371 -6.43 -19.03 29.10
CA TRP A 371 -5.59 -20.15 28.69
C TRP A 371 -6.18 -20.95 27.52
N SER A 372 -7.51 -20.99 27.38
CA SER A 372 -8.16 -21.63 26.23
C SER A 372 -7.83 -20.97 24.90
N GLN A 373 -7.37 -19.71 24.91
CA GLN A 373 -6.93 -19.03 23.70
C GLN A 373 -5.68 -19.67 23.09
N LEU A 374 -4.87 -20.40 23.86
CA LEU A 374 -3.71 -21.11 23.31
C LEU A 374 -4.18 -22.27 22.41
N PRO A 375 -3.62 -22.41 21.19
CA PRO A 375 -4.01 -23.51 20.32
C PRO A 375 -3.82 -24.87 20.98
N ALA A 376 -4.74 -25.80 20.68
CA ALA A 376 -4.80 -27.14 21.28
C ALA A 376 -5.01 -27.19 22.81
N ASN A 377 -5.39 -26.08 23.47
CA ASN A 377 -5.59 -26.07 24.93
C ASN A 377 -7.02 -26.44 25.37
N PHE A 378 -7.46 -27.64 25.00
CA PHE A 378 -8.85 -28.09 25.19
C PHE A 378 -9.32 -28.11 26.65
N ALA A 379 -8.43 -28.34 27.62
CA ALA A 379 -8.75 -28.46 29.04
C ALA A 379 -9.42 -27.20 29.63
N PHE A 380 -9.12 -26.04 29.05
CA PHE A 380 -9.58 -24.74 29.53
C PHE A 380 -10.80 -24.19 28.78
N ILE A 381 -11.28 -24.88 27.74
CA ILE A 381 -12.47 -24.46 26.98
C ILE A 381 -13.67 -24.37 27.95
N ARG A 382 -14.40 -23.24 27.91
CA ARG A 382 -15.63 -22.95 28.67
C ARG A 382 -16.65 -22.26 27.76
N ARG A 383 -17.94 -22.23 28.14
CA ARG A 383 -19.02 -21.61 27.34
C ARG A 383 -19.13 -22.13 25.90
N ILE A 384 -19.10 -23.45 25.77
CA ILE A 384 -19.30 -24.11 24.47
C ILE A 384 -20.75 -23.90 24.01
N SER A 385 -20.92 -23.41 22.79
CA SER A 385 -22.22 -23.36 22.10
C SER A 385 -22.17 -24.16 20.80
N PRO A 386 -23.19 -24.96 20.46
CA PRO A 386 -23.27 -25.57 19.14
C PRO A 386 -23.54 -24.51 18.07
N LEU A 387 -22.91 -24.65 16.90
CA LEU A 387 -23.08 -23.77 15.74
C LEU A 387 -23.07 -24.58 14.44
N SER A 388 -23.83 -24.14 13.43
CA SER A 388 -23.70 -24.65 12.06
C SER A 388 -22.30 -24.37 11.51
N VAL A 389 -21.73 -25.35 10.81
CA VAL A 389 -20.41 -25.19 10.15
C VAL A 389 -20.44 -24.05 9.11
N GLU A 390 -21.61 -23.68 8.59
CA GLU A 390 -21.77 -22.54 7.66
C GLU A 390 -21.41 -21.18 8.28
N HIS A 391 -21.43 -21.07 9.61
CA HIS A 391 -21.25 -19.80 10.32
C HIS A 391 -19.93 -19.71 11.11
N ILE A 392 -19.00 -20.66 10.93
CA ILE A 392 -17.65 -20.61 11.55
C ILE A 392 -16.82 -19.44 11.01
N ALA A 393 -15.63 -19.23 11.58
CA ALA A 393 -14.64 -18.25 11.15
C ALA A 393 -15.21 -16.82 11.08
N SER A 394 -16.10 -16.46 11.99
CA SER A 394 -16.91 -15.25 11.87
C SER A 394 -16.13 -13.95 12.00
N PHE A 395 -15.05 -13.95 12.80
CA PHE A 395 -14.20 -12.77 13.00
C PHE A 395 -12.95 -12.73 12.10
N THR A 396 -12.92 -13.55 11.04
CA THR A 396 -11.77 -13.64 10.10
C THR A 396 -11.73 -12.54 9.03
N ALA A 397 -12.50 -11.47 9.19
CA ALA A 397 -12.51 -10.35 8.25
C ALA A 397 -11.24 -9.48 8.44
N LEU A 398 -10.26 -9.66 7.54
CA LEU A 398 -9.17 -8.70 7.36
C LEU A 398 -9.62 -7.64 6.34
N HIS A 399 -9.07 -6.43 6.45
CA HIS A 399 -9.53 -5.22 5.74
C HIS A 399 -9.89 -5.47 4.26
N ASN A 400 -11.18 -5.33 3.91
CA ASN A 400 -11.69 -5.39 2.53
C ASN A 400 -11.40 -4.11 1.73
N THR A 401 -10.17 -3.57 1.79
CA THR A 401 -9.78 -2.34 1.10
C THR A 401 -8.41 -2.46 0.46
N THR A 402 -8.31 -2.03 -0.79
CA THR A 402 -7.05 -1.97 -1.53
C THR A 402 -6.06 -1.05 -0.80
N LEU A 403 -4.87 -1.56 -0.50
CA LEU A 403 -3.85 -0.85 0.26
C LEU A 403 -2.79 -0.22 -0.66
N GLY A 404 -2.76 -0.57 -1.94
CA GLY A 404 -1.65 -0.23 -2.82
C GLY A 404 -0.39 -1.03 -2.49
N ASN A 405 0.61 -0.95 -3.38
CA ASN A 405 1.87 -1.68 -3.20
C ASN A 405 2.67 -1.05 -2.06
N GLN A 406 3.10 -1.82 -1.07
CA GLN A 406 3.90 -1.31 0.05
C GLN A 406 5.32 -0.89 -0.37
N TYR A 407 5.85 -1.54 -1.41
CA TYR A 407 7.21 -1.35 -1.89
C TYR A 407 7.21 -1.00 -3.38
N ASN A 408 8.30 -0.37 -3.80
CA ASN A 408 8.62 -0.02 -5.17
C ASN A 408 10.15 -0.17 -5.37
N PRO A 409 10.69 -0.02 -6.59
CA PRO A 409 12.12 -0.19 -6.87
C PRO A 409 13.08 0.68 -6.02
N TRP A 410 12.61 1.78 -5.45
CA TRP A 410 13.41 2.67 -4.61
C TRP A 410 13.40 2.27 -3.12
N GLY A 411 12.37 1.55 -2.67
CA GLY A 411 12.17 1.20 -1.26
C GLY A 411 10.69 1.04 -0.91
N ARG A 412 10.31 1.44 0.31
CA ARG A 412 8.91 1.49 0.76
C ARG A 412 8.12 2.57 -0.02
N ALA A 413 6.81 2.60 0.14
CA ALA A 413 5.94 3.54 -0.55
C ALA A 413 6.38 5.00 -0.42
N ILE A 414 6.13 5.81 -1.45
CA ILE A 414 6.49 7.23 -1.46
C ILE A 414 5.92 7.93 -0.23
N THR A 415 4.63 7.71 0.06
CA THR A 415 3.98 8.18 1.28
C THR A 415 2.72 7.36 1.56
N LEU A 416 2.17 7.51 2.76
CA LEU A 416 0.86 6.97 3.13
C LEU A 416 -0.21 8.04 2.93
N LEU A 417 -1.29 7.69 2.21
CA LEU A 417 -2.48 8.52 2.10
C LEU A 417 -3.62 7.95 2.93
N ARG A 418 -4.54 8.81 3.35
CA ARG A 418 -5.77 8.38 4.03
C ARG A 418 -6.85 8.14 2.99
N THR A 419 -7.49 6.97 3.01
CA THR A 419 -8.63 6.67 2.15
C THR A 419 -9.92 7.32 2.65
N GLU A 420 -10.97 7.34 1.83
CA GLU A 420 -12.32 7.76 2.25
C GLU A 420 -12.86 6.98 3.46
N LYS A 421 -12.36 5.75 3.67
CA LYS A 421 -12.73 4.87 4.79
C LYS A 421 -11.83 5.06 6.02
N GLY A 422 -10.85 5.97 5.96
CA GLY A 422 -9.90 6.22 7.04
C GLY A 422 -8.79 5.19 7.15
N THR A 423 -8.68 4.26 6.21
CA THR A 423 -7.58 3.29 6.14
C THR A 423 -6.34 3.90 5.48
N PRO A 424 -5.13 3.40 5.74
CA PRO A 424 -3.92 3.81 5.04
C PRO A 424 -3.89 3.26 3.62
N TYR A 425 -3.33 4.03 2.68
CA TYR A 425 -3.02 3.62 1.31
C TYR A 425 -1.56 3.95 0.98
N PHE A 426 -0.80 2.95 0.55
CA PHE A 426 0.60 3.03 0.15
C PHE A 426 0.70 3.64 -1.25
N MET A 427 0.91 4.96 -1.30
CA MET A 427 1.00 5.70 -2.56
C MET A 427 2.37 5.53 -3.20
N ASN A 428 2.38 5.18 -4.49
CA ASN A 428 3.58 4.95 -5.28
C ASN A 428 3.42 5.47 -6.70
N PHE A 429 4.50 6.01 -7.27
CA PHE A 429 4.56 6.37 -8.69
C PHE A 429 4.64 5.13 -9.60
N HIS A 430 5.37 4.10 -9.16
CA HIS A 430 5.57 2.85 -9.90
C HIS A 430 4.35 1.94 -9.81
N ASP A 431 3.93 1.38 -10.94
CA ASP A 431 2.92 0.32 -11.00
C ASP A 431 3.48 -1.06 -10.63
N LYS A 432 2.65 -2.11 -10.71
CA LYS A 432 3.08 -3.49 -10.45
C LYS A 432 4.19 -3.99 -11.39
N THR A 433 4.39 -3.34 -12.54
CA THR A 433 5.46 -3.66 -13.50
C THR A 433 6.74 -2.86 -13.26
N ASN A 434 6.81 -2.11 -12.15
CA ASN A 434 7.92 -1.23 -11.80
C ASN A 434 8.14 -0.07 -12.80
N LYS A 435 7.12 0.28 -13.59
CA LYS A 435 7.14 1.44 -14.48
C LYS A 435 6.39 2.60 -13.84
N GLY A 436 6.89 3.82 -14.02
CA GLY A 436 6.35 5.00 -13.34
C GLY A 436 6.03 6.15 -14.28
N ASN A 437 4.80 6.20 -14.78
CA ASN A 437 4.21 7.40 -15.37
C ASN A 437 2.95 7.80 -14.59
N THR A 438 3.05 8.92 -13.86
CA THR A 438 1.97 9.44 -13.03
C THR A 438 1.48 10.78 -13.55
N CYS A 439 0.16 10.94 -13.73
CA CYS A 439 -0.45 12.20 -14.15
C CYS A 439 -1.57 12.62 -13.20
N ILE A 440 -1.49 13.86 -12.72
CA ILE A 440 -2.46 14.49 -11.83
C ILE A 440 -3.40 15.38 -12.66
N PHE A 441 -4.64 14.97 -12.79
CA PHE A 441 -5.68 15.64 -13.54
C PHE A 441 -6.59 16.49 -12.65
N GLY A 442 -6.91 17.71 -13.09
CA GLY A 442 -7.80 18.63 -12.36
C GLY A 442 -7.98 19.97 -13.08
N THR A 443 -9.01 20.75 -12.74
CA THR A 443 -9.14 22.14 -13.23
C THR A 443 -8.14 23.07 -12.53
N GLU A 444 -8.11 24.34 -12.93
CA GLU A 444 -7.40 25.39 -12.19
C GLU A 444 -7.86 25.44 -10.72
N LYS A 445 -6.94 25.77 -9.82
CA LYS A 445 -7.19 25.97 -8.38
C LYS A 445 -7.69 24.73 -7.60
N THR A 446 -7.70 23.54 -8.20
CA THR A 446 -8.04 22.29 -7.50
C THR A 446 -6.96 21.79 -6.55
N GLY A 447 -5.71 22.24 -6.73
CA GLY A 447 -4.55 21.83 -5.90
C GLY A 447 -3.57 20.89 -6.62
N LYS A 448 -3.62 20.79 -7.95
CA LYS A 448 -2.70 19.98 -8.77
C LYS A 448 -1.23 20.17 -8.40
N THR A 449 -0.74 21.41 -8.41
CA THR A 449 0.66 21.75 -8.12
C THR A 449 1.04 21.42 -6.68
N VAL A 450 0.15 21.68 -5.71
CA VAL A 450 0.35 21.32 -4.30
C VAL A 450 0.52 19.81 -4.14
N LEU A 451 -0.34 19.01 -4.78
CA LEU A 451 -0.27 17.55 -4.73
C LEU A 451 0.98 17.01 -5.42
N LEU A 452 1.34 17.55 -6.59
CA LEU A 452 2.57 17.22 -7.31
C LEU A 452 3.80 17.45 -6.42
N ASN A 453 3.92 18.66 -5.86
CA ASN A 453 5.06 19.06 -5.06
C ASN A 453 5.10 18.33 -3.71
N PHE A 454 3.95 17.99 -3.13
CA PHE A 454 3.89 17.11 -1.95
C PHE A 454 4.46 15.71 -2.25
N LEU A 455 4.04 15.07 -3.34
CA LEU A 455 4.55 13.74 -3.72
C LEU A 455 6.04 13.78 -4.06
N ILE A 456 6.52 14.85 -4.69
CA ILE A 456 7.96 15.07 -4.93
C ILE A 456 8.71 15.29 -3.61
N SER A 457 8.15 16.05 -2.67
CA SER A 457 8.74 16.24 -1.35
C SER A 457 8.92 14.90 -0.63
N GLU A 458 7.87 14.09 -0.57
CA GLU A 458 7.88 12.79 0.11
C GLU A 458 8.86 11.80 -0.54
N SER A 459 9.14 11.91 -1.84
CA SER A 459 10.10 11.04 -2.53
C SER A 459 11.56 11.42 -2.29
N THR A 460 11.86 12.61 -1.75
CA THR A 460 13.24 13.08 -1.52
C THR A 460 14.03 12.22 -0.53
N LYS A 461 13.37 11.40 0.30
CA LYS A 461 14.02 10.38 1.16
C LYS A 461 14.88 9.39 0.37
N TYR A 462 14.59 9.19 -0.92
CA TYR A 462 15.37 8.34 -1.83
C TYR A 462 16.43 9.10 -2.63
N GLU A 463 16.64 10.38 -2.32
CA GLU A 463 17.60 11.27 -2.98
C GLU A 463 17.55 11.23 -4.53
N PRO A 464 16.36 11.36 -5.14
CA PRO A 464 16.27 11.35 -6.59
C PRO A 464 16.95 12.58 -7.19
N THR A 465 17.51 12.40 -8.39
CA THR A 465 17.87 13.52 -9.26
C THR A 465 16.60 14.03 -9.93
N ILE A 466 16.31 15.32 -9.81
CA ILE A 466 15.02 15.89 -10.25
C ILE A 466 15.26 16.98 -11.30
N ILE A 467 14.64 16.81 -12.47
CA ILE A 467 14.39 17.92 -13.39
C ILE A 467 12.91 18.27 -13.28
N TYR A 468 12.63 19.53 -12.92
CA TYR A 468 11.29 20.08 -12.82
C TYR A 468 11.08 21.11 -13.93
N ILE A 469 10.00 21.00 -14.70
CA ILE A 469 9.63 22.00 -15.71
C ILE A 469 8.27 22.62 -15.37
N SER A 470 8.14 23.92 -15.58
CA SER A 470 6.88 24.65 -15.45
C SER A 470 6.80 25.77 -16.49
N ASN A 471 5.61 26.28 -16.78
CA ASN A 471 5.40 27.49 -17.53
C ASN A 471 5.24 28.74 -16.64
N ASN A 472 5.34 28.60 -15.32
CA ASN A 472 5.16 29.69 -14.37
C ASN A 472 6.12 29.54 -13.17
N ASN A 473 6.07 30.47 -12.23
CA ASN A 473 6.94 30.48 -11.04
C ASN A 473 6.27 29.88 -9.79
N ASP A 474 5.14 29.18 -9.91
CA ASP A 474 4.35 28.75 -8.75
C ASP A 474 5.08 27.75 -7.86
N SER A 475 6.03 27.01 -8.44
CA SER A 475 6.82 25.98 -7.75
C SER A 475 8.23 26.45 -7.37
N LYS A 476 8.57 27.72 -7.63
CA LYS A 476 9.92 28.26 -7.41
C LYS A 476 10.36 28.16 -5.94
N ILE A 477 9.54 28.65 -5.02
CA ILE A 477 9.84 28.60 -3.57
C ILE A 477 10.02 27.14 -3.13
N PHE A 478 9.15 26.23 -3.57
CA PHE A 478 9.27 24.81 -3.26
C PHE A 478 10.61 24.22 -3.72
N ILE A 479 10.99 24.45 -4.98
CA ILE A 479 12.25 23.94 -5.54
C ILE A 479 13.44 24.48 -4.77
N GLU A 480 13.48 25.78 -4.48
CA GLU A 480 14.57 26.39 -3.70
C GLU A 480 14.57 25.90 -2.24
N ALA A 481 13.40 25.64 -1.65
CA ALA A 481 13.26 25.10 -0.30
C ALA A 481 13.70 23.64 -0.16
N ILE A 482 13.68 22.86 -1.24
CA ILE A 482 14.31 21.54 -1.32
C ILE A 482 15.74 21.61 -1.86
N GLU A 483 16.42 22.74 -1.69
CA GLU A 483 17.82 22.99 -2.08
C GLU A 483 18.06 22.84 -3.60
N GLY A 484 17.02 23.01 -4.41
CA GLY A 484 17.11 23.03 -5.85
C GLY A 484 17.47 24.39 -6.42
N LYS A 485 17.89 24.40 -7.69
CA LYS A 485 18.17 25.62 -8.45
C LYS A 485 16.99 25.92 -9.38
N TRP A 486 16.43 27.12 -9.30
CA TRP A 486 15.40 27.56 -10.26
C TRP A 486 16.03 28.41 -11.37
N LEU A 487 15.85 27.99 -12.61
CA LEU A 487 16.39 28.62 -13.80
C LEU A 487 15.26 29.24 -14.63
N GLU A 488 15.43 30.50 -15.03
CA GLU A 488 14.52 31.24 -15.91
C GLU A 488 15.27 31.56 -17.21
N PRO A 489 15.49 30.57 -18.10
CA PRO A 489 16.34 30.76 -19.27
C PRO A 489 15.63 31.56 -20.38
N ASP A 490 16.20 32.70 -20.76
CA ASP A 490 15.68 33.53 -21.86
C ASP A 490 16.09 32.99 -23.25
N LYS A 491 17.33 32.48 -23.37
CA LYS A 491 17.89 31.80 -24.56
C LYS A 491 18.95 30.79 -24.12
N GLN A 492 19.30 29.84 -24.99
CA GLN A 492 20.35 28.84 -24.79
C GLN A 492 20.08 27.86 -23.62
N ILE A 493 18.89 27.26 -23.61
CA ILE A 493 18.42 26.39 -22.52
C ILE A 493 19.31 25.16 -22.35
N ILE A 494 19.56 24.46 -23.45
CA ILE A 494 20.32 23.20 -23.47
C ILE A 494 20.92 23.00 -24.85
N ASN A 495 22.12 22.43 -24.92
CA ASN A 495 22.66 21.93 -26.17
C ASN A 495 22.56 20.38 -26.22
N PRO A 496 21.64 19.83 -27.01
CA PRO A 496 21.37 18.39 -27.08
C PRO A 496 22.50 17.62 -27.78
N PHE A 497 23.43 18.30 -28.45
CA PHE A 497 24.49 17.67 -29.22
C PHE A 497 25.77 17.42 -28.40
N LEU A 498 25.85 17.94 -27.17
CA LEU A 498 26.96 17.73 -26.23
C LEU A 498 26.91 16.35 -25.54
N VAL A 499 26.69 15.29 -26.30
CA VAL A 499 26.57 13.90 -25.84
C VAL A 499 27.73 13.05 -26.35
N ASP A 500 28.08 11.97 -25.66
CA ASP A 500 29.09 11.02 -26.15
C ASP A 500 28.56 10.23 -27.35
N ASP A 501 29.42 9.75 -28.25
CA ASP A 501 28.99 8.99 -29.44
C ASP A 501 28.71 7.53 -29.06
N THR A 502 27.43 7.22 -28.82
CA THR A 502 26.92 5.90 -28.45
C THR A 502 25.70 5.58 -29.30
N GLU A 503 25.31 4.30 -29.39
CA GLU A 503 24.10 3.90 -30.14
C GLU A 503 22.84 4.63 -29.63
N GLN A 504 22.72 4.76 -28.30
CA GLN A 504 21.61 5.46 -27.66
C GLN A 504 21.61 6.97 -27.99
N SER A 505 22.76 7.64 -27.97
CA SER A 505 22.85 9.07 -28.26
C SER A 505 22.67 9.38 -29.75
N GLN A 506 23.10 8.46 -30.62
CA GLN A 506 22.83 8.53 -32.06
C GLN A 506 21.34 8.48 -32.37
N ALA A 507 20.61 7.54 -31.74
CA ALA A 507 19.16 7.45 -31.86
C ALA A 507 18.49 8.72 -31.33
N PHE A 508 18.92 9.21 -30.16
CA PHE A 508 18.45 10.46 -29.58
C PHE A 508 18.65 11.67 -30.51
N ILE A 509 19.85 11.87 -31.08
CA ILE A 509 20.12 13.00 -31.98
C ILE A 509 19.24 12.94 -33.22
N LEU A 510 19.09 11.76 -33.83
CA LEU A 510 18.23 11.60 -35.02
C LEU A 510 16.78 11.97 -34.70
N GLU A 511 16.27 11.47 -33.58
CA GLU A 511 14.90 11.73 -33.16
C GLU A 511 14.69 13.20 -32.77
N PHE A 512 15.68 13.80 -32.11
CA PHE A 512 15.71 15.22 -31.82
C PHE A 512 15.67 16.06 -33.11
N LEU A 513 16.47 15.72 -34.12
CA LEU A 513 16.47 16.38 -35.43
C LEU A 513 15.11 16.25 -36.14
N LYS A 514 14.45 15.09 -36.04
CA LYS A 514 13.08 14.89 -36.58
C LYS A 514 12.06 15.79 -35.89
N LEU A 515 12.10 15.89 -34.56
CA LEU A 515 11.23 16.79 -33.78
C LEU A 515 11.37 18.23 -34.24
N ILE A 516 12.59 18.78 -34.21
CA ILE A 516 12.83 20.18 -34.58
C ILE A 516 12.61 20.43 -36.07
N SER A 517 12.59 19.40 -36.92
CA SER A 517 12.23 19.49 -38.34
C SER A 517 10.72 19.40 -38.58
N GLY A 518 9.92 19.09 -37.55
CA GLY A 518 8.46 19.04 -37.61
C GLY A 518 7.89 17.71 -38.11
N HIS A 519 8.64 16.60 -38.02
CA HIS A 519 8.22 15.26 -38.48
C HIS A 519 6.84 14.83 -37.95
N TYR A 520 6.55 15.11 -36.68
CA TYR A 520 5.29 14.77 -36.02
C TYR A 520 4.10 15.63 -36.44
N ILE A 521 4.35 16.78 -37.06
CA ILE A 521 3.31 17.66 -37.60
C ILE A 521 3.07 17.30 -39.07
N SER A 522 4.16 17.13 -39.81
CA SER A 522 4.18 16.72 -41.20
C SER A 522 5.29 15.68 -41.37
N PRO A 523 4.93 14.40 -41.60
CA PRO A 523 5.91 13.35 -41.79
C PRO A 523 6.95 13.73 -42.83
N LEU A 524 8.22 13.45 -42.51
CA LEU A 524 9.34 13.68 -43.41
C LEU A 524 9.41 12.56 -44.44
N SER A 525 9.81 12.89 -45.66
CA SER A 525 10.09 11.93 -46.72
C SER A 525 11.37 11.11 -46.43
N GLU A 526 11.54 9.98 -47.12
CA GLU A 526 12.75 9.14 -46.99
C GLU A 526 14.04 9.92 -47.32
N ILE A 527 13.99 10.81 -48.32
CA ILE A 527 15.14 11.64 -48.72
C ILE A 527 15.51 12.63 -47.62
N GLU A 528 14.51 13.23 -46.95
CA GLU A 528 14.72 14.13 -45.81
C GLU A 528 15.28 13.38 -44.60
N ILE A 529 14.76 12.19 -44.29
CA ILE A 529 15.26 11.36 -43.19
C ILE A 529 16.71 10.92 -43.46
N SER A 530 17.03 10.50 -44.69
CA SER A 530 18.41 10.17 -45.10
C SER A 530 19.35 11.37 -44.94
N PHE A 531 18.88 12.58 -45.24
CA PHE A 531 19.66 13.80 -44.97
C PHE A 531 19.87 14.04 -43.47
N LEU A 532 18.85 13.83 -42.63
CA LEU A 532 18.99 13.95 -41.18
C LEU A 532 20.02 12.94 -40.61
N GLU A 533 20.11 11.73 -41.17
CA GLU A 533 21.16 10.76 -40.80
C GLU A 533 22.56 11.26 -41.18
N LYS A 534 22.73 11.83 -42.39
CA LYS A 534 24.00 12.47 -42.80
C LYS A 534 24.34 13.63 -41.87
N LEU A 535 23.36 14.46 -41.50
CA LEU A 535 23.54 15.58 -40.59
C LEU A 535 23.93 15.11 -39.19
N LYS A 536 23.29 14.06 -38.66
CA LYS A 536 23.67 13.39 -37.39
C LYS A 536 25.13 12.96 -37.43
N ASN A 537 25.54 12.23 -38.47
CA ASN A 537 26.92 11.75 -38.60
C ASN A 537 27.91 12.92 -38.69
N LYS A 538 27.53 14.01 -39.36
CA LYS A 538 28.34 15.24 -39.41
C LYS A 538 28.47 15.90 -38.04
N ILE A 539 27.39 15.99 -37.26
CA ILE A 539 27.41 16.52 -35.89
C ILE A 539 28.37 15.70 -35.02
N LEU A 540 28.28 14.37 -35.08
CA LEU A 540 29.10 13.47 -34.26
C LEU A 540 30.58 13.47 -34.66
N SER A 541 30.89 13.73 -35.93
CA SER A 541 32.27 13.90 -36.41
C SER A 541 33.00 15.13 -35.84
N ILE A 542 32.25 16.08 -35.26
CA ILE A 542 32.81 17.25 -34.58
C ILE A 542 33.07 16.87 -33.11
N GLU A 543 34.23 17.29 -32.58
CA GLU A 543 34.56 17.12 -31.15
C GLU A 543 33.43 17.66 -30.27
N LYS A 544 33.09 16.92 -29.21
CA LYS A 544 31.91 17.14 -28.35
C LYS A 544 31.79 18.60 -27.93
N GLU A 545 32.87 19.18 -27.42
CA GLU A 545 32.92 20.55 -26.87
C GLU A 545 32.76 21.64 -27.95
N LYS A 546 32.95 21.30 -29.23
CA LYS A 546 32.85 22.23 -30.36
C LYS A 546 31.50 22.16 -31.09
N ARG A 547 30.58 21.29 -30.64
CA ARG A 547 29.27 21.11 -31.27
C ARG A 547 28.32 22.26 -30.93
N ILE A 548 28.36 23.32 -31.74
CA ILE A 548 27.44 24.46 -31.66
C ILE A 548 26.46 24.35 -32.82
N PHE A 549 25.16 24.21 -32.54
CA PHE A 549 24.16 23.89 -33.55
C PHE A 549 24.07 24.95 -34.65
N SER A 550 24.06 26.24 -34.28
CA SER A 550 24.03 27.33 -35.26
C SER A 550 25.24 27.33 -36.20
N ASN A 551 26.43 26.98 -35.71
CA ASN A 551 27.64 26.83 -36.52
C ASN A 551 27.55 25.62 -37.44
N ILE A 552 27.00 24.50 -36.95
CA ILE A 552 26.81 23.28 -37.74
C ILE A 552 25.89 23.55 -38.93
N LEU A 553 24.81 24.32 -38.74
CA LEU A 553 23.92 24.73 -39.83
C LEU A 553 24.62 25.62 -40.87
N LYS A 554 25.67 26.37 -40.51
CA LYS A 554 26.47 27.14 -41.49
C LYS A 554 27.42 26.25 -42.30
N LEU A 555 27.89 25.14 -41.71
CA LEU A 555 28.89 24.25 -42.30
C LEU A 555 28.30 23.08 -43.10
N ALA A 556 27.04 22.74 -42.87
CA ALA A 556 26.37 21.63 -43.55
C ALA A 556 26.08 21.95 -45.04
N ASN A 557 26.26 20.94 -45.91
CA ASN A 557 26.00 21.08 -47.34
C ASN A 557 24.54 20.74 -47.67
N PHE A 558 23.67 21.75 -47.69
CA PHE A 558 22.24 21.58 -48.00
C PHE A 558 21.91 21.61 -49.50
N LYS A 559 22.88 21.39 -50.40
CA LYS A 559 22.66 21.50 -51.86
C LYS A 559 21.89 20.35 -52.49
N GLU A 560 21.82 19.19 -51.83
CA GLU A 560 21.00 18.06 -52.30
C GLU A 560 19.51 18.26 -51.96
N GLU A 561 18.61 17.62 -52.71
CA GLU A 561 17.16 17.85 -52.64
C GLU A 561 16.59 17.77 -51.21
N GLY A 562 16.89 16.70 -50.47
CA GLY A 562 16.49 16.57 -49.06
C GLY A 562 17.15 17.59 -48.13
N GLY A 563 18.36 18.05 -48.48
CA GLY A 563 19.06 19.10 -47.75
C GLY A 563 18.35 20.45 -47.86
N ILE A 564 17.89 20.83 -49.06
CA ILE A 564 17.17 22.09 -49.28
C ILE A 564 15.89 22.12 -48.42
N GLN A 565 15.13 21.02 -48.42
CA GLN A 565 13.89 20.90 -47.66
C GLN A 565 14.11 20.94 -46.14
N ILE A 566 15.13 20.23 -45.64
CA ILE A 566 15.50 20.27 -44.21
C ILE A 566 16.02 21.65 -43.81
N PHE A 567 16.81 22.31 -44.65
CA PHE A 567 17.29 23.66 -44.35
C PHE A 567 16.12 24.63 -44.18
N ASP A 568 15.10 24.56 -45.03
CA ASP A 568 13.90 25.39 -44.89
C ASP A 568 13.17 25.17 -43.57
N LYS A 569 13.24 23.95 -43.01
CA LYS A 569 12.68 23.59 -41.70
C LYS A 569 13.57 24.02 -40.53
N LEU A 570 14.89 24.04 -40.71
CA LEU A 570 15.87 24.38 -39.66
C LEU A 570 16.35 25.84 -39.70
N LYS A 571 16.01 26.60 -40.74
CA LYS A 571 16.46 28.00 -40.87
C LYS A 571 16.08 28.88 -39.69
N VAL A 572 15.01 28.53 -38.96
CA VAL A 572 14.56 29.25 -37.75
C VAL A 572 15.58 29.27 -36.60
N PHE A 573 16.64 28.46 -36.68
CA PHE A 573 17.77 28.42 -35.74
C PHE A 573 19.01 29.18 -36.25
N THR A 574 18.94 29.80 -37.43
CA THR A 574 20.01 30.62 -38.00
C THR A 574 19.95 32.06 -37.50
N GLU A 575 21.04 32.79 -37.71
CA GLU A 575 21.21 34.15 -37.22
C GLU A 575 20.07 35.10 -37.66
N GLY A 576 19.52 35.86 -36.71
CA GLY A 576 18.39 36.77 -36.93
C GLY A 576 17.00 36.13 -36.86
N GLN A 577 16.91 34.80 -36.65
CA GLN A 577 15.63 34.10 -36.51
C GLN A 577 15.24 33.87 -35.04
N LEU A 578 13.97 33.52 -34.79
CA LEU A 578 13.37 33.46 -33.46
C LEU A 578 14.11 32.55 -32.48
N TYR A 579 14.56 31.38 -32.95
CA TYR A 579 15.19 30.35 -32.10
C TYR A 579 16.71 30.30 -32.22
N TYR A 580 17.32 31.33 -32.80
CA TYR A 580 18.77 31.45 -32.87
C TYR A 580 19.40 31.32 -31.48
N GLY A 581 20.39 30.43 -31.35
CA GLY A 581 21.10 30.19 -30.11
C GLY A 581 20.40 29.26 -29.12
N LEU A 582 19.14 28.87 -29.33
CA LEU A 582 18.36 28.08 -28.36
C LEU A 582 19.08 26.77 -27.96
N PHE A 583 19.70 26.11 -28.93
CA PHE A 583 20.42 24.84 -28.77
C PHE A 583 21.95 25.00 -28.74
N ASP A 584 22.44 26.22 -28.53
CA ASP A 584 23.88 26.51 -28.42
C ASP A 584 24.32 26.69 -26.95
N GLY A 585 23.47 26.30 -26.01
CA GLY A 585 23.74 26.42 -24.57
C GLY A 585 24.87 25.54 -24.05
N PRO A 586 25.22 25.68 -22.77
CA PRO A 586 26.19 24.81 -22.13
C PRO A 586 25.66 23.37 -22.01
N SER A 587 26.56 22.45 -21.66
CA SER A 587 26.14 21.11 -21.22
C SER A 587 25.40 21.21 -19.90
N LEU A 588 24.35 20.39 -19.76
CA LEU A 588 23.55 20.31 -18.55
C LEU A 588 24.34 19.53 -17.48
N ASN A 589 25.15 20.21 -16.68
CA ASN A 589 25.96 19.56 -15.65
C ASN A 589 25.12 19.34 -14.37
N ILE A 590 24.41 18.21 -14.33
CA ILE A 590 23.60 17.77 -13.17
C ILE A 590 24.34 16.67 -12.44
N LYS A 591 24.50 16.82 -11.12
CA LYS A 591 25.03 15.74 -10.27
C LYS A 591 23.89 14.88 -9.72
N GLU A 592 24.17 13.62 -9.44
CA GLU A 592 23.20 12.73 -8.81
C GLU A 592 22.66 13.32 -7.49
N GLY A 593 21.34 13.35 -7.33
CA GLY A 593 20.64 13.91 -6.18
C GLY A 593 20.40 15.42 -6.24
N GLU A 594 20.87 16.11 -7.28
CA GLU A 594 20.54 17.52 -7.50
C GLU A 594 19.09 17.71 -8.00
N VAL A 595 18.54 18.88 -7.69
CA VAL A 595 17.22 19.32 -8.12
C VAL A 595 17.38 20.58 -8.96
N ILE A 596 16.84 20.58 -10.18
CA ILE A 596 16.88 21.75 -11.07
C ILE A 596 15.47 21.99 -11.62
N GLY A 597 14.96 23.20 -11.41
CA GLY A 597 13.72 23.69 -11.99
C GLY A 597 13.96 24.60 -13.19
N PHE A 598 13.15 24.45 -14.23
CA PHE A 598 13.16 25.30 -15.43
C PHE A 598 11.79 25.95 -15.61
N ASN A 599 11.77 27.28 -15.64
CA ASN A 599 10.63 28.02 -16.13
C ASN A 599 10.72 28.15 -17.66
N LEU A 600 9.90 27.38 -18.37
CA LEU A 600 9.81 27.34 -19.83
C LEU A 600 8.66 28.21 -20.36
N TYR A 601 8.24 29.26 -19.63
CA TYR A 601 7.16 30.16 -20.06
C TYR A 601 7.30 30.61 -21.51
N THR A 602 8.50 31.03 -21.92
CA THR A 602 8.81 31.52 -23.28
C THR A 602 8.60 30.50 -24.40
N LEU A 603 8.49 29.21 -24.06
CA LEU A 603 8.20 28.11 -24.98
C LEU A 603 6.75 27.61 -24.93
N SER A 604 5.89 28.24 -24.11
CA SER A 604 4.47 27.92 -24.05
C SER A 604 3.66 28.71 -25.10
N ASP A 605 2.49 28.19 -25.43
CA ASP A 605 1.61 28.78 -26.45
C ASP A 605 1.17 30.22 -26.13
N GLU A 606 1.05 30.56 -24.84
CA GLU A 606 0.52 31.85 -24.39
C GLU A 606 1.41 33.05 -24.80
N PRO A 607 2.70 33.14 -24.43
CA PRO A 607 3.55 34.26 -24.86
C PRO A 607 3.76 34.29 -26.37
N PHE A 608 3.84 33.13 -27.03
CA PHE A 608 3.91 33.08 -28.49
C PHE A 608 2.67 33.70 -29.13
N SER A 609 1.49 33.32 -28.66
CA SER A 609 0.23 33.87 -29.15
C SER A 609 0.12 35.37 -28.87
N LYS A 610 0.44 35.81 -27.64
CA LYS A 610 0.43 37.25 -27.29
C LYS A 610 1.32 38.08 -28.22
N GLN A 611 2.46 37.53 -28.63
CA GLN A 611 3.43 38.26 -29.45
C GLN A 611 3.11 38.20 -30.95
N PHE A 612 2.62 37.06 -31.46
CA PHE A 612 2.55 36.80 -32.91
C PHE A 612 1.13 36.63 -33.46
N TYR A 613 0.08 36.73 -32.64
CA TYR A 613 -1.29 36.59 -33.13
C TYR A 613 -1.63 37.66 -34.17
N PRO A 614 -2.14 37.28 -35.35
CA PRO A 614 -2.35 38.22 -36.44
C PRO A 614 -3.61 39.06 -36.22
N MET A 615 -3.53 40.36 -36.57
CA MET A 615 -4.69 41.25 -36.59
C MET A 615 -5.65 40.95 -37.76
N GLU A 616 -5.13 40.40 -38.86
CA GLU A 616 -5.90 40.09 -40.07
C GLU A 616 -6.11 38.58 -40.25
N ARG A 617 -7.35 38.17 -40.52
CA ARG A 617 -7.73 36.75 -40.67
C ARG A 617 -6.93 35.98 -41.73
N LYS A 618 -6.48 36.66 -42.80
CA LYS A 618 -5.72 36.03 -43.89
C LYS A 618 -4.37 35.43 -43.45
N PHE A 619 -3.85 35.85 -42.30
CA PHE A 619 -2.60 35.33 -41.74
C PHE A 619 -2.80 34.25 -40.66
N LEU A 620 -4.05 33.85 -40.37
CA LEU A 620 -4.33 32.84 -39.33
C LEU A 620 -3.74 31.47 -39.66
N GLU A 621 -3.76 31.06 -40.92
CA GLU A 621 -3.16 29.78 -41.33
C GLU A 621 -1.64 29.77 -41.11
N GLN A 622 -0.96 30.86 -41.49
CA GLN A 622 0.47 31.01 -41.26
C GLN A 622 0.80 31.06 -39.76
N PHE A 623 0.00 31.76 -38.97
CA PHE A 623 0.14 31.79 -37.52
C PHE A 623 0.01 30.38 -36.92
N ASN A 624 -1.02 29.62 -37.31
CA ASN A 624 -1.22 28.26 -36.83
C ASN A 624 -0.06 27.34 -37.24
N HIS A 625 0.48 27.49 -38.44
CA HIS A 625 1.68 26.76 -38.87
C HIS A 625 2.89 27.10 -37.98
N ASN A 626 3.12 28.39 -37.72
CA ASN A 626 4.22 28.85 -36.87
C ASN A 626 4.04 28.42 -35.40
N LEU A 627 2.81 28.38 -34.89
CA LEU A 627 2.48 27.91 -33.55
C LEU A 627 2.77 26.40 -33.41
N LYS A 628 2.38 25.58 -34.40
CA LYS A 628 2.76 24.16 -34.41
C LYS A 628 4.28 23.98 -34.42
N LYS A 629 5.00 24.80 -35.19
CA LYS A 629 6.47 24.81 -35.17
C LYS A 629 7.01 25.19 -33.79
N HIS A 630 6.44 26.18 -33.12
CA HIS A 630 6.78 26.55 -31.75
C HIS A 630 6.60 25.37 -30.78
N GLN A 631 5.46 24.70 -30.85
CA GLN A 631 5.15 23.50 -30.04
C GLN A 631 6.16 22.37 -30.27
N SER A 632 6.61 22.15 -31.52
CA SER A 632 7.65 21.15 -31.80
C SER A 632 8.99 21.46 -31.14
N ILE A 633 9.29 22.74 -30.94
CA ILE A 633 10.53 23.19 -30.30
C ILE A 633 10.42 23.04 -28.78
N SER A 634 9.26 23.35 -28.19
CA SER A 634 8.97 23.02 -26.78
C SER A 634 9.14 21.52 -26.52
N ALA A 635 8.52 20.68 -27.36
CA ALA A 635 8.65 19.22 -27.26
C ALA A 635 10.12 18.77 -27.37
N ALA A 636 10.90 19.35 -28.28
CA ALA A 636 12.33 19.04 -28.42
C ALA A 636 13.15 19.42 -27.17
N VAL A 637 12.87 20.57 -26.53
CA VAL A 637 13.54 20.97 -25.28
C VAL A 637 13.22 19.99 -24.16
N ILE A 638 11.95 19.58 -24.01
CA ILE A 638 11.52 18.58 -23.02
C ILE A 638 12.18 17.22 -23.28
N TYR A 639 12.27 16.81 -24.55
CA TYR A 639 12.97 15.57 -24.95
C TYR A 639 14.46 15.64 -24.59
N ALA A 640 15.12 16.77 -24.84
CA ALA A 640 16.53 16.95 -24.50
C ALA A 640 16.79 16.94 -22.98
N LEU A 641 15.96 17.62 -22.19
CA LEU A 641 16.07 17.63 -20.74
C LEU A 641 15.85 16.23 -20.14
N SER A 642 14.80 15.52 -20.59
CA SER A 642 14.49 14.17 -20.10
C SER A 642 15.54 13.14 -20.51
N TYR A 643 16.09 13.24 -21.72
CA TYR A 643 17.20 12.40 -22.14
C TYR A 643 18.44 12.60 -21.26
N ASN A 644 18.84 13.85 -21.03
CA ASN A 644 19.98 14.15 -20.15
C ASN A 644 19.76 13.63 -18.74
N LEU A 645 18.54 13.65 -18.21
CA LEU A 645 18.23 13.01 -16.93
C LEU A 645 18.38 11.49 -17.00
N SER A 646 17.84 10.85 -18.04
CA SER A 646 17.80 9.39 -18.17
C SER A 646 19.18 8.73 -18.14
N ILE A 647 20.20 9.39 -18.69
CA ILE A 647 21.58 8.85 -18.76
C ILE A 647 22.41 9.08 -17.49
N LEU A 648 21.87 9.73 -16.46
CA LEU A 648 22.61 10.06 -15.24
C LEU A 648 22.64 8.92 -14.22
N GLY A 649 23.70 8.13 -14.23
CA GLY A 649 24.00 7.16 -13.16
C GLY A 649 22.82 6.23 -12.80
N THR A 650 22.83 5.67 -11.60
CA THR A 650 21.88 4.59 -11.22
C THR A 650 20.89 4.99 -10.14
N LYS A 651 21.09 6.14 -9.50
CA LYS A 651 20.16 6.64 -8.48
C LYS A 651 18.76 6.94 -9.07
N PRO A 652 17.72 6.99 -8.20
CA PRO A 652 16.38 7.40 -8.58
C PRO A 652 16.35 8.71 -9.37
N LYS A 653 15.44 8.82 -10.34
CA LYS A 653 15.28 10.03 -11.17
C LYS A 653 13.82 10.44 -11.27
N ILE A 654 13.56 11.74 -11.27
CA ILE A 654 12.21 12.29 -11.48
C ILE A 654 12.26 13.35 -12.55
N PHE A 655 11.53 13.13 -13.64
CA PHE A 655 11.16 14.19 -14.55
C PHE A 655 9.76 14.70 -14.17
N ALA A 656 9.69 15.89 -13.60
CA ALA A 656 8.46 16.50 -13.11
C ALA A 656 7.98 17.62 -14.05
N ALA A 657 6.70 17.61 -14.43
CA ALA A 657 6.11 18.64 -15.29
C ALA A 657 4.83 19.25 -14.70
N ASP A 658 4.92 20.52 -14.31
CA ASP A 658 3.81 21.34 -13.81
C ASP A 658 3.13 22.07 -14.97
N ASN A 659 1.80 22.11 -14.98
CA ASN A 659 0.98 22.63 -16.09
C ASN A 659 1.41 22.05 -17.44
N PHE A 660 1.55 20.72 -17.52
CA PHE A 660 2.07 20.04 -18.71
C PHE A 660 1.23 20.31 -19.96
N ASP A 661 -0.07 20.54 -19.79
CA ASP A 661 -1.00 20.96 -20.84
C ASP A 661 -0.68 22.34 -21.46
N GLN A 662 0.21 23.14 -20.87
CA GLN A 662 0.66 24.42 -21.43
C GLN A 662 2.01 24.31 -22.14
N LEU A 663 2.77 23.25 -21.87
CA LEU A 663 4.13 23.05 -22.39
C LEU A 663 4.17 22.01 -23.51
N TYR A 664 3.28 21.03 -23.50
CA TYR A 664 3.35 19.88 -24.40
C TYR A 664 1.98 19.54 -25.02
N ARG A 665 2.01 18.99 -26.23
CA ARG A 665 0.82 18.62 -27.04
C ARG A 665 0.79 17.09 -27.21
N PRO A 666 0.33 16.33 -26.20
CA PRO A 666 0.41 14.87 -26.22
C PRO A 666 -0.33 14.24 -27.40
N GLU A 667 -1.35 14.90 -27.92
CA GLU A 667 -2.11 14.47 -29.10
C GLU A 667 -1.30 14.50 -30.40
N SER A 668 -0.25 15.32 -30.47
CA SER A 668 0.61 15.46 -31.65
C SER A 668 1.95 14.74 -31.50
N TYR A 669 2.42 14.56 -30.27
CA TYR A 669 3.77 14.04 -29.97
C TYR A 669 3.73 12.79 -29.08
N TYR A 670 2.74 11.92 -29.31
CA TYR A 670 2.55 10.67 -28.56
C TYR A 670 3.75 9.71 -28.68
N ASP A 671 4.32 9.50 -29.88
CA ASP A 671 5.46 8.57 -29.99
C ASP A 671 6.70 9.12 -29.28
N ASN A 672 6.92 10.44 -29.34
CA ASN A 672 8.03 11.07 -28.62
C ASN A 672 7.87 10.94 -27.10
N ILE A 673 6.68 11.17 -26.55
CA ILE A 673 6.47 11.05 -25.11
C ILE A 673 6.59 9.59 -24.65
N ASN A 674 6.19 8.62 -25.49
CA ASN A 674 6.45 7.20 -25.24
C ASN A 674 7.95 6.88 -25.15
N LEU A 675 8.77 7.46 -26.04
CA LEU A 675 10.24 7.34 -25.96
C LEU A 675 10.80 7.93 -24.66
N ILE A 676 10.29 9.09 -24.23
CA ILE A 676 10.68 9.72 -22.95
C ILE A 676 10.40 8.76 -21.78
N TYR A 677 9.19 8.19 -21.73
CA TYR A 677 8.79 7.30 -20.64
C TYR A 677 9.60 6.00 -20.62
N ASN A 678 9.87 5.40 -21.77
CA ASN A 678 10.68 4.17 -21.85
C ASN A 678 12.12 4.44 -21.41
N ASN A 679 12.75 5.51 -21.92
CA ASN A 679 14.10 5.89 -21.53
C ASN A 679 14.23 6.15 -20.02
N LEU A 680 13.26 6.84 -19.41
CA LEU A 680 13.26 7.06 -17.96
C LEU A 680 13.06 5.74 -17.19
N SER A 681 12.07 4.94 -17.57
CA SER A 681 11.72 3.70 -16.87
C SER A 681 12.87 2.68 -16.89
N GLU A 682 13.56 2.55 -18.01
CA GLU A 682 14.73 1.65 -18.14
C GLU A 682 15.92 2.10 -17.27
N ASN A 683 15.96 3.36 -16.85
CA ASN A 683 17.08 3.95 -16.12
C ASN A 683 16.69 4.40 -14.70
N ASN A 684 15.81 3.65 -14.02
CA ASN A 684 15.38 3.93 -12.64
C ASN A 684 14.74 5.33 -12.46
N GLY A 685 14.06 5.79 -13.50
CA GLY A 685 13.41 7.09 -13.55
C GLY A 685 11.90 7.00 -13.69
N ILE A 686 11.23 8.03 -13.23
CA ILE A 686 9.78 8.21 -13.36
C ILE A 686 9.45 9.53 -14.04
N PHE A 687 8.31 9.56 -14.71
CA PHE A 687 7.70 10.78 -15.20
C PHE A 687 6.48 11.13 -14.35
N VAL A 688 6.44 12.32 -13.77
CA VAL A 688 5.33 12.79 -12.95
C VAL A 688 4.86 14.13 -13.49
N SER A 689 3.57 14.26 -13.75
CA SER A 689 3.03 15.50 -14.30
C SER A 689 1.71 15.87 -13.67
N ASN A 690 1.31 17.13 -13.86
CA ASN A 690 -0.07 17.52 -13.73
C ASN A 690 -0.60 18.09 -15.04
N PHE A 691 -1.91 17.98 -15.23
CA PHE A 691 -2.57 18.27 -16.50
C PHE A 691 -3.97 18.85 -16.27
N ASN A 692 -4.27 19.97 -16.90
CA ASN A 692 -5.61 20.53 -16.93
C ASN A 692 -6.49 19.77 -17.93
N PHE A 693 -7.36 18.87 -17.43
CA PHE A 693 -8.23 18.10 -18.32
C PHE A 693 -9.25 18.93 -19.10
N ILE A 694 -9.41 20.25 -18.84
CA ILE A 694 -10.24 21.12 -19.67
C ILE A 694 -9.69 21.13 -21.09
N TYR A 695 -8.37 21.03 -21.24
CA TYR A 695 -7.71 20.89 -22.53
C TYR A 695 -8.23 19.70 -23.34
N LEU A 696 -8.59 18.60 -22.67
CA LEU A 696 -9.10 17.39 -23.33
C LEU A 696 -10.47 17.61 -23.99
N LYS A 697 -11.23 18.65 -23.60
CA LYS A 697 -12.53 18.98 -24.24
C LYS A 697 -12.36 19.38 -25.71
N SER A 698 -11.21 19.92 -26.07
CA SER A 698 -10.96 20.48 -27.40
C SER A 698 -10.59 19.42 -28.44
N TYR A 699 -10.43 18.15 -28.04
CA TYR A 699 -9.91 17.09 -28.90
C TYR A 699 -10.81 15.84 -28.93
N PRO A 700 -10.95 15.19 -30.10
CA PRO A 700 -11.62 13.90 -30.18
C PRO A 700 -10.93 12.83 -29.33
N LYS A 701 -11.71 11.95 -28.70
CA LYS A 701 -11.22 10.87 -27.81
C LYS A 701 -10.13 10.00 -28.44
N TYR A 702 -10.26 9.66 -29.73
CA TYR A 702 -9.30 8.76 -30.40
C TYR A 702 -7.90 9.36 -30.51
N THR A 703 -7.77 10.69 -30.53
CA THR A 703 -6.48 11.37 -30.67
C THR A 703 -5.67 11.34 -29.38
N ILE A 704 -6.33 11.40 -28.22
CA ILE A 704 -5.66 11.49 -26.92
C ILE A 704 -5.49 10.13 -26.21
N LYS A 705 -6.29 9.14 -26.62
CA LYS A 705 -6.30 7.80 -26.04
C LYS A 705 -4.90 7.13 -26.00
N PRO A 706 -4.09 7.16 -27.09
CA PRO A 706 -2.76 6.56 -27.06
C PRO A 706 -1.90 7.09 -25.90
N TRP A 707 -1.89 8.40 -25.66
CA TRP A 707 -1.17 9.00 -24.54
C TRP A 707 -1.75 8.61 -23.17
N LEU A 708 -3.07 8.59 -23.02
CA LEU A 708 -3.71 8.18 -21.78
C LEU A 708 -3.44 6.73 -21.40
N ASP A 709 -3.26 5.85 -22.39
CA ASP A 709 -2.93 4.44 -22.20
C ASP A 709 -1.47 4.25 -21.75
N LEU A 710 -0.60 5.27 -21.89
CA LEU A 710 0.76 5.27 -21.32
C LEU A 710 0.82 5.65 -19.84
N ILE A 711 -0.26 6.18 -19.26
CA ILE A 711 -0.27 6.66 -17.88
C ILE A 711 -0.62 5.52 -16.94
N ASN A 712 0.37 5.05 -16.18
CA ASN A 712 0.20 3.95 -15.23
C ASN A 712 -0.62 4.36 -14.00
N THR A 713 -0.42 5.58 -13.50
CA THR A 713 -1.11 6.11 -12.33
C THR A 713 -1.82 7.41 -12.66
N LYS A 714 -3.15 7.41 -12.63
CA LYS A 714 -4.00 8.61 -12.85
C LYS A 714 -4.54 9.09 -11.52
N ILE A 715 -4.19 10.31 -11.13
CA ILE A 715 -4.77 10.95 -9.95
C ILE A 715 -5.76 12.01 -10.45
N ILE A 716 -7.03 11.91 -10.06
CA ILE A 716 -8.11 12.73 -10.60
C ILE A 716 -8.73 13.53 -9.46
N LEU A 717 -8.51 14.84 -9.49
CA LEU A 717 -9.14 15.78 -8.58
C LEU A 717 -10.58 16.07 -9.03
N PRO A 718 -11.53 16.20 -8.09
CA PRO A 718 -12.88 16.63 -8.43
C PRO A 718 -12.86 18.04 -9.03
N SER A 719 -13.90 18.36 -9.80
CA SER A 719 -14.04 19.65 -10.47
C SER A 719 -15.45 20.19 -10.29
N ASP A 720 -15.53 21.49 -9.98
CA ASP A 720 -16.80 22.23 -9.95
C ASP A 720 -17.35 22.50 -11.36
N VAL A 721 -16.49 22.38 -12.38
CA VAL A 721 -16.88 22.50 -13.78
C VAL A 721 -17.31 21.13 -14.29
N LYS A 722 -18.54 21.02 -14.80
CA LYS A 722 -18.99 19.82 -15.50
C LYS A 722 -18.18 19.62 -16.78
N ILE A 723 -17.74 18.39 -17.00
CA ILE A 723 -16.97 18.00 -18.17
C ILE A 723 -17.76 16.89 -18.84
N GLU A 724 -18.25 17.20 -20.03
CA GLU A 724 -18.96 16.23 -20.86
C GLU A 724 -17.99 15.10 -21.23
N ASP A 725 -18.50 13.87 -21.17
CA ASP A 725 -17.75 12.66 -21.53
C ASP A 725 -16.42 12.43 -20.78
N LEU A 726 -16.23 13.03 -19.59
CA LEU A 726 -15.01 12.86 -18.77
C LEU A 726 -14.68 11.38 -18.52
N ASP A 727 -15.72 10.58 -18.29
CA ASP A 727 -15.65 9.14 -18.13
C ASP A 727 -15.09 8.46 -19.37
N LYS A 728 -15.58 8.82 -20.55
CA LYS A 728 -15.08 8.29 -21.81
C LYS A 728 -13.67 8.77 -22.09
N ILE A 729 -13.34 10.02 -21.77
CA ILE A 729 -12.01 10.60 -21.98
C ILE A 729 -10.99 9.85 -21.14
N LEU A 730 -11.19 9.75 -19.83
CA LEU A 730 -10.22 9.16 -18.90
C LEU A 730 -10.30 7.62 -18.81
N GLY A 731 -11.35 7.02 -19.39
CA GLY A 731 -11.58 5.57 -19.35
C GLY A 731 -12.13 5.08 -18.02
N LEU A 732 -12.95 5.89 -17.35
CA LEU A 732 -13.53 5.56 -16.04
C LEU A 732 -14.78 4.70 -16.19
N SER A 733 -14.91 3.70 -15.32
CA SER A 733 -16.10 2.89 -15.10
C SER A 733 -17.21 3.69 -14.41
N GLU A 734 -18.46 3.21 -14.50
CA GLU A 734 -19.59 3.84 -13.81
C GLU A 734 -19.38 3.99 -12.29
N LEU A 735 -18.73 3.00 -11.66
CA LEU A 735 -18.43 3.02 -10.23
C LEU A 735 -17.44 4.14 -9.89
N GLU A 736 -16.42 4.34 -10.72
CA GLU A 736 -15.42 5.40 -10.53
C GLU A 736 -16.02 6.79 -10.71
N ILE A 737 -16.92 6.98 -11.67
CA ILE A 737 -17.65 8.25 -11.85
C ILE A 737 -18.53 8.54 -10.64
N ARG A 738 -19.24 7.52 -10.13
CA ARG A 738 -20.06 7.66 -8.92
C ARG A 738 -19.20 8.04 -7.72
N LYS A 739 -18.03 7.41 -7.54
CA LYS A 739 -17.07 7.80 -6.50
C LYS A 739 -16.58 9.23 -6.69
N LEU A 740 -16.11 9.58 -7.89
CA LEU A 740 -15.57 10.90 -8.20
C LEU A 740 -16.60 12.02 -7.97
N SER A 741 -17.87 11.80 -8.32
CA SER A 741 -18.95 12.77 -8.11
C SER A 741 -19.35 12.94 -6.64
N GLN A 742 -18.98 12.01 -5.76
CA GLN A 742 -19.18 12.11 -4.31
C GLN A 742 -18.00 12.79 -3.60
N LEU A 743 -16.86 12.99 -4.27
CA LEU A 743 -15.70 13.63 -3.67
C LEU A 743 -15.91 15.13 -3.51
N ILE A 744 -15.61 15.63 -2.32
CA ILE A 744 -15.76 17.04 -1.97
C ILE A 744 -14.41 17.74 -2.13
N LEU A 745 -14.37 18.79 -2.96
CA LEU A 745 -13.16 19.56 -3.26
C LEU A 745 -12.56 20.23 -2.00
N SER A 746 -13.42 20.70 -1.09
CA SER A 746 -13.00 21.26 0.21
C SER A 746 -12.38 20.22 1.15
N ALA A 747 -12.75 18.95 1.01
CA ALA A 747 -12.15 17.85 1.74
C ALA A 747 -10.78 17.43 1.18
N ARG A 748 -10.33 18.02 0.05
CA ARG A 748 -9.06 17.69 -0.62
C ARG A 748 -8.95 16.21 -0.97
N MET A 749 -10.08 15.61 -1.31
CA MET A 749 -10.15 14.23 -1.78
C MET A 749 -9.92 14.16 -3.28
N PHE A 750 -9.35 13.05 -3.74
CA PHE A 750 -9.12 12.74 -5.15
C PHE A 750 -9.20 11.23 -5.37
N LEU A 751 -9.48 10.85 -6.61
CA LEU A 751 -9.50 9.45 -7.02
C LEU A 751 -8.09 9.08 -7.54
N ILE A 752 -7.55 7.95 -7.08
CA ILE A 752 -6.34 7.34 -7.63
C ILE A 752 -6.79 6.11 -8.40
N ASN A 753 -6.52 6.10 -9.71
CA ASN A 753 -6.69 4.94 -10.59
C ASN A 753 -5.30 4.40 -10.96
N LYS A 754 -5.05 3.13 -10.63
CA LYS A 754 -3.77 2.46 -10.81
C LYS A 754 -3.96 0.95 -10.78
N ASP A 755 -3.25 0.20 -11.63
CA ASP A 755 -3.28 -1.27 -11.63
C ASP A 755 -4.71 -1.86 -11.77
N ASN A 756 -5.59 -1.20 -12.53
CA ASN A 756 -7.04 -1.50 -12.64
C ASN A 756 -7.86 -1.32 -11.36
N GLU A 757 -7.27 -0.76 -10.31
CA GLU A 757 -7.94 -0.43 -9.06
C GLU A 757 -8.21 1.07 -8.95
N SER A 758 -9.25 1.40 -8.18
CA SER A 758 -9.65 2.78 -7.97
C SER A 758 -10.02 3.08 -6.53
N ILE A 759 -9.25 4.00 -5.92
CA ILE A 759 -9.38 4.37 -4.51
C ILE A 759 -9.52 5.88 -4.33
N ALA A 760 -10.48 6.28 -3.51
CA ALA A 760 -10.61 7.66 -3.08
C ALA A 760 -9.70 7.91 -1.88
N SER A 761 -8.80 8.88 -2.02
CA SER A 761 -7.83 9.27 -0.99
C SER A 761 -7.84 10.77 -0.75
N GLU A 762 -7.26 11.18 0.36
CA GLU A 762 -7.27 12.56 0.85
C GLU A 762 -5.84 13.06 1.09
N LEU A 763 -5.56 14.29 0.61
CA LEU A 763 -4.40 15.09 1.05
C LEU A 763 -4.89 16.33 1.79
N SER A 764 -5.22 16.15 3.06
CA SER A 764 -5.59 17.26 3.93
C SER A 764 -4.35 17.78 4.63
N ILE A 765 -3.63 18.68 4.00
CA ILE A 765 -2.62 19.53 4.66
C ILE A 765 -3.11 20.97 4.84
N ALA A 766 -4.40 21.23 4.61
CA ALA A 766 -4.99 22.57 4.63
C ALA A 766 -4.92 23.30 5.98
N ALA A 767 -4.79 22.56 7.09
CA ALA A 767 -4.52 23.14 8.41
C ALA A 767 -3.09 23.71 8.53
N LEU A 768 -2.23 23.50 7.54
CA LEU A 768 -0.84 23.94 7.44
C LEU A 768 -0.71 24.93 6.27
N ILE A 769 -1.39 26.08 6.39
CA ILE A 769 -1.51 27.09 5.33
C ILE A 769 -0.14 27.50 4.78
N GLY A 770 0.84 27.75 5.65
CA GLY A 770 2.21 28.11 5.24
C GLY A 770 2.88 27.03 4.38
N ILE A 771 2.68 25.74 4.66
CA ILE A 771 3.23 24.65 3.84
C ILE A 771 2.54 24.61 2.48
N VAL A 772 1.21 24.74 2.44
CA VAL A 772 0.47 24.76 1.16
C VAL A 772 0.95 25.90 0.27
N ARG A 773 1.19 27.08 0.84
CA ARG A 773 1.71 28.27 0.15
C ARG A 773 3.17 28.12 -0.30
N ILE A 774 3.99 27.35 0.43
CA ILE A 774 5.36 27.00 -0.01
C ILE A 774 5.32 25.98 -1.16
N LEU A 775 4.42 24.99 -1.08
CA LEU A 775 4.26 23.98 -2.12
C LEU A 775 3.68 24.54 -3.42
N SER A 776 2.93 25.64 -3.38
CA SER A 776 2.45 26.36 -4.56
C SER A 776 2.23 27.82 -4.20
N SER A 777 3.09 28.68 -4.73
CA SER A 777 3.23 30.09 -4.36
C SER A 777 2.68 30.98 -5.47
N ARG A 778 1.94 32.04 -5.13
CA ARG A 778 1.56 33.08 -6.09
C ARG A 778 2.46 34.29 -5.95
N GLN A 779 2.17 35.35 -6.71
CA GLN A 779 2.94 36.59 -6.67
C GLN A 779 3.06 37.17 -5.26
N GLU A 780 1.99 37.11 -4.45
CA GLU A 780 2.00 37.60 -3.06
C GLU A 780 3.00 36.83 -2.18
N GLU A 781 2.99 35.49 -2.24
CA GLU A 781 3.96 34.65 -1.54
C GLU A 781 5.40 34.91 -2.01
N MET A 782 5.60 35.10 -3.31
CA MET A 782 6.89 35.42 -3.91
C MET A 782 7.45 36.76 -3.41
N ASP A 783 6.60 37.76 -3.22
CA ASP A 783 7.00 39.06 -2.71
C ASP A 783 7.39 39.00 -1.23
N ILE A 784 6.68 38.19 -0.43
CA ILE A 784 7.07 37.88 0.96
C ILE A 784 8.41 37.15 0.99
N TYR A 785 8.58 36.13 0.15
CA TYR A 785 9.81 35.36 0.04
C TYR A 785 11.03 36.23 -0.27
N LYS A 786 10.92 37.13 -1.24
CA LYS A 786 12.00 38.08 -1.57
C LYS A 786 12.37 38.98 -0.39
N LYS A 787 11.40 39.43 0.42
CA LYS A 787 11.67 40.22 1.62
C LYS A 787 12.42 39.40 2.67
N ILE A 788 12.01 38.16 2.92
CA ILE A 788 12.70 37.27 3.86
C ILE A 788 14.14 37.02 3.42
N LEU A 789 14.40 36.79 2.13
CA LEU A 789 15.76 36.56 1.63
C LEU A 789 16.70 37.77 1.77
N GLN A 790 16.17 39.00 1.89
CA GLN A 790 17.00 40.18 2.15
C GLN A 790 17.61 40.16 3.57
N GLU A 791 16.90 39.57 4.53
CA GLU A 791 17.31 39.50 5.93
C GLU A 791 17.96 38.15 6.28
N HIS A 792 17.51 37.07 5.64
CA HIS A 792 17.90 35.69 5.91
C HIS A 792 18.29 34.99 4.61
N ASN A 793 19.57 35.10 4.21
CA ASN A 793 20.10 34.50 3.00
C ASN A 793 20.83 33.16 3.27
N GLY A 794 21.24 32.48 2.20
CA GLY A 794 21.99 31.23 2.28
C GLY A 794 21.09 29.99 2.15
N PRO A 795 21.50 28.84 2.73
CA PRO A 795 20.77 27.58 2.58
C PRO A 795 19.34 27.69 3.17
N PRO A 796 18.41 26.82 2.73
CA PRO A 796 17.01 26.89 3.14
C PRO A 796 16.75 26.89 4.65
N ASP A 797 17.63 26.24 5.42
CA ASP A 797 17.59 26.23 6.89
C ASP A 797 17.58 27.63 7.53
N ASN A 798 18.15 28.62 6.84
CA ASN A 798 18.23 29.99 7.35
C ASN A 798 16.91 30.77 7.20
N TRP A 799 16.04 30.41 6.25
CA TRP A 799 14.87 31.22 5.88
C TRP A 799 13.53 30.50 5.88
N ILE A 800 13.47 29.16 5.72
CA ILE A 800 12.21 28.40 5.63
C ILE A 800 11.29 28.68 6.81
N ASN A 801 11.83 28.70 8.04
CA ASN A 801 11.02 28.89 9.24
C ASN A 801 10.41 30.30 9.31
N TYR A 802 11.16 31.33 8.92
CA TYR A 802 10.66 32.71 8.86
C TYR A 802 9.59 32.86 7.78
N LEU A 803 9.82 32.26 6.60
CA LEU A 803 8.85 32.24 5.52
C LEU A 803 7.56 31.53 5.94
N TYR A 804 7.66 30.34 6.54
CA TYR A 804 6.50 29.59 7.03
C TYR A 804 5.67 30.41 8.02
N ASN A 805 6.32 31.08 8.97
CA ASN A 805 5.63 31.92 9.95
C ASN A 805 4.94 33.13 9.29
N ALA A 806 5.61 33.80 8.35
CA ALA A 806 5.02 34.91 7.61
C ALA A 806 3.78 34.45 6.81
N LEU A 807 3.90 33.32 6.10
CA LEU A 807 2.82 32.76 5.27
C LEU A 807 1.65 32.17 6.06
N ASN A 808 1.80 31.96 7.37
CA ASN A 808 0.72 31.50 8.25
C ASN A 808 -0.14 32.64 8.82
N ILE A 809 0.39 33.87 8.86
CA ILE A 809 -0.29 35.04 9.43
C ILE A 809 -1.20 35.71 8.37
N TYR A 810 -0.77 35.63 7.10
CA TYR A 810 -1.52 36.09 5.93
C TYR A 810 -2.40 34.98 5.35
#